data_AF-A0AAU7YIB8-F1
#
_entry.id   AF-A0AAU7YIB8-F1
#
_cell.length_a   1.000
_cell.length_b   1.000
_cell.length_c   1.000
_cell.angle_alpha   90.00
_cell.angle_beta   90.00
_cell.angle_gamma   90.00
#
_symmetry.space_group_name_H-M   'P 1'
#
loop_
_entity.id
_entity.type
_entity.pdbx_description
1 polymer ?
#
loop_
_entity_poly.entity_id
_entity_poly.type
_entity_poly.pdbx_seq_one_letter_code
_entity_poly.pdbx_strand_id
1 'polypeptide(L)'
;MGIDLSALATNADKLDECIDKNKKREQDRKDEQLYGTIERKVKKEEHKREKPRSRDGALKKCERLFEEGASSEVLTKLEESLREQEKYYRYYVQCFLPVLDKAIERSKKISNETKERVKQVISEITDNSKYCSNSITHNQNDRRNSEDSEAESGYGSDVEDDHKVEISNEITNNNALLLKAIKNGNNRKFKKYLKDCTDISSIKDEKGGNILHLIASLEKEQKLKFLNILIKTATEKNLVQLVDSENQEGKTPFQVALIDKITKEKHESHTIRSNDNTLKFLAKLLEYGAKLSLPTEDLEKLSQEQNEYCRKFLEKLAEKAELKQEIKINIEAEVKEIVAHTVNTPNSNSHCPLHLAINNYDTELFKELLQEGADISLEGTKENNALHHIALLKGEYKIKYLKLILDFEKKGIISSEKLHKAINAKNEDDKYPAQIALIRQTEKIPSKLKDFSRRVRSRPTKHYYTAKFCAELLQNCAENKSDHITIPKEHRKQKYYQTIKRIKDITGVSPDQETQEELEERFSKKNAHKNINLPVGWILGGLIFATVFCALAGNMIAAAALSVTIAVCAMCYPVYLKLENALNARNSKTQKSSDQPENTESSPSSENAKNSKTQESSSQSEYTENPATKMSDVSILRQFMNKLVGNVL
;
A
#
# COMPACT_ATOMS: atom_id res chain seq x y z
N MET A 1 30.31 -38.15 -94.64
CA MET A 1 29.90 -36.91 -93.92
C MET A 1 30.30 -37.10 -92.47
N GLY A 2 31.31 -36.38 -91.99
CA GLY A 2 31.71 -36.43 -90.58
C GLY A 2 30.84 -35.48 -89.77
N ILE A 3 30.27 -35.95 -88.66
CA ILE A 3 29.52 -35.11 -87.72
C ILE A 3 30.54 -34.38 -86.84
N ASP A 4 30.49 -33.06 -86.82
CA ASP A 4 31.35 -32.23 -85.98
C ASP A 4 30.85 -32.26 -84.53
N LEU A 5 31.52 -33.07 -83.71
CA LEU A 5 31.21 -33.24 -82.29
C LEU A 5 31.39 -31.94 -81.47
N SER A 6 32.24 -31.02 -81.93
CA SER A 6 32.47 -29.74 -81.24
C SER A 6 31.28 -28.78 -81.39
N ALA A 7 30.63 -28.79 -82.55
CA ALA A 7 29.40 -28.05 -82.80
C ALA A 7 28.21 -28.60 -81.99
N LEU A 8 28.18 -29.93 -81.76
CA LEU A 8 27.11 -30.57 -80.96
C LEU A 8 27.21 -30.18 -79.48
N ALA A 9 28.41 -30.21 -78.90
CA ALA A 9 28.65 -29.80 -77.51
C ALA A 9 28.34 -28.31 -77.29
N THR A 10 28.79 -27.45 -78.21
CA THR A 10 28.51 -26.00 -78.16
C THR A 10 27.00 -25.70 -78.23
N ASN A 11 26.23 -26.49 -78.99
CA ASN A 11 24.78 -26.34 -79.07
C ASN A 11 24.06 -26.87 -77.84
N ALA A 12 24.59 -27.89 -77.16
CA ALA A 12 24.07 -28.38 -75.88
C ALA A 12 24.26 -27.34 -74.77
N ASP A 13 25.45 -26.72 -74.66
CA ASP A 13 25.72 -25.67 -73.67
C ASP A 13 24.81 -24.44 -73.87
N LYS A 14 24.59 -24.04 -75.14
CA LYS A 14 23.63 -22.96 -75.49
C LYS A 14 22.18 -23.33 -75.17
N LEU A 15 21.82 -24.61 -75.27
CA LEU A 15 20.48 -25.09 -74.95
C LEU A 15 20.27 -25.09 -73.42
N ASP A 16 21.25 -25.54 -72.64
CA ASP A 16 21.19 -25.50 -71.17
C ASP A 16 21.13 -24.05 -70.66
N GLU A 17 21.91 -23.14 -71.24
CA GLU A 17 21.85 -21.72 -70.91
C GLU A 17 20.46 -21.11 -71.25
N CYS A 18 19.84 -21.53 -72.36
CA CYS A 18 18.48 -21.11 -72.71
C CYS A 18 17.42 -21.70 -71.77
N ILE A 19 17.59 -22.96 -71.34
CA ILE A 19 16.70 -23.63 -70.38
C ILE A 19 16.74 -22.91 -69.03
N ASP A 20 17.93 -22.57 -68.53
CA ASP A 20 18.08 -21.88 -67.25
C ASP A 20 17.57 -20.44 -67.31
N LYS A 21 17.81 -19.73 -68.42
CA LYS A 21 17.19 -18.42 -68.67
C LYS A 21 15.66 -18.49 -68.68
N ASN A 22 15.09 -19.53 -69.28
CA ASN A 22 13.63 -19.72 -69.30
C ASN A 22 13.06 -20.11 -67.93
N LYS A 23 13.73 -20.99 -67.17
CA LYS A 23 13.34 -21.31 -65.78
C LYS A 23 13.37 -20.08 -64.89
N LYS A 24 14.41 -19.26 -65.00
CA LYS A 24 14.53 -18.00 -64.26
C LYS A 24 13.41 -17.02 -64.63
N ARG A 25 13.11 -16.85 -65.92
CA ARG A 25 11.99 -16.00 -66.38
C ARG A 25 10.63 -16.47 -65.85
N GLU A 26 10.39 -17.78 -65.81
CA GLU A 26 9.16 -18.34 -65.25
C GLU A 26 9.08 -18.15 -63.73
N GLN A 27 10.21 -18.26 -63.02
CA GLN A 27 10.30 -17.95 -61.60
C GLN A 27 10.02 -16.46 -61.33
N ASP A 28 10.70 -15.56 -62.04
CA ASP A 28 10.53 -14.11 -61.91
C ASP A 28 9.06 -13.70 -62.17
N ARG A 29 8.41 -14.34 -63.15
CA ARG A 29 6.99 -14.12 -63.45
C ARG A 29 6.08 -14.55 -62.30
N LYS A 30 6.37 -15.66 -61.62
CA LYS A 30 5.58 -16.14 -60.46
C LYS A 30 5.80 -15.23 -59.25
N ASP A 31 7.04 -14.80 -59.05
CA ASP A 31 7.42 -13.88 -57.96
C ASP A 31 6.75 -12.51 -58.13
N GLU A 32 6.72 -11.97 -59.35
CA GLU A 32 6.01 -10.73 -59.68
C GLU A 32 4.50 -10.88 -59.48
N GLN A 33 3.92 -12.02 -59.87
CA GLN A 33 2.51 -12.30 -59.63
C GLN A 33 2.18 -12.43 -58.14
N LEU A 34 3.08 -13.01 -57.35
CA LEU A 34 2.94 -13.15 -55.90
C LEU A 34 2.98 -11.77 -55.25
N TYR A 35 4.00 -10.98 -55.60
CA TYR A 35 4.18 -9.60 -55.13
C TYR A 35 2.92 -8.77 -55.38
N GLY A 36 2.48 -8.68 -56.64
CA GLY A 36 1.32 -7.88 -57.01
C GLY A 36 -0.01 -8.42 -56.46
N THR A 37 -0.10 -9.72 -56.12
CA THR A 37 -1.30 -10.28 -55.49
C THR A 37 -1.40 -9.87 -54.02
N ILE A 38 -0.28 -9.93 -53.28
CA ILE A 38 -0.24 -9.54 -51.89
C ILE A 38 -0.37 -8.02 -51.75
N GLU A 39 0.38 -7.26 -52.55
CA GLU A 39 0.36 -5.80 -52.51
C GLU A 39 -1.05 -5.23 -52.71
N ARG A 40 -1.78 -5.69 -53.75
CA ARG A 40 -3.17 -5.26 -53.98
C ARG A 40 -4.11 -5.64 -52.84
N LYS A 41 -3.84 -6.75 -52.15
CA LYS A 41 -4.64 -7.18 -51.00
C LYS A 41 -4.38 -6.30 -49.78
N VAL A 42 -3.13 -5.91 -49.58
CA VAL A 42 -2.66 -5.13 -48.42
C VAL A 42 -2.98 -3.64 -48.59
N LYS A 43 -2.75 -3.07 -49.78
CA LYS A 43 -2.98 -1.64 -50.08
C LYS A 43 -4.44 -1.27 -50.37
N LYS A 44 -5.40 -2.07 -49.91
CA LYS A 44 -6.82 -1.78 -50.15
C LYS A 44 -7.26 -0.65 -49.20
N GLU A 45 -7.94 0.37 -49.73
CA GLU A 45 -8.34 1.55 -48.95
C GLU A 45 -9.16 1.19 -47.70
N GLU A 46 -10.10 0.24 -47.85
CA GLU A 46 -10.91 -0.32 -46.77
C GLU A 46 -10.97 -1.86 -46.80
N HIS A 47 -10.74 -2.47 -45.63
CA HIS A 47 -10.96 -3.89 -45.40
C HIS A 47 -12.28 -4.10 -44.68
N LYS A 48 -13.18 -4.91 -45.24
CA LYS A 48 -14.48 -5.26 -44.61
C LYS A 48 -14.33 -5.99 -43.27
N ARG A 49 -13.13 -6.48 -42.94
CA ARG A 49 -12.77 -7.21 -41.71
C ARG A 49 -11.31 -6.98 -41.39
N GLU A 50 -10.98 -7.08 -40.11
CA GLU A 50 -9.61 -6.92 -39.59
C GLU A 50 -8.62 -7.94 -40.16
N LYS A 51 -9.03 -9.21 -40.34
CA LYS A 51 -8.17 -10.27 -40.93
C LYS A 51 -8.79 -10.90 -42.18
N PRO A 52 -7.99 -11.34 -43.16
CA PRO A 52 -8.48 -12.12 -44.31
C PRO A 52 -9.17 -13.43 -43.87
N ARG A 53 -10.19 -13.87 -44.60
CA ARG A 53 -10.81 -15.19 -44.37
C ARG A 53 -9.88 -16.30 -44.87
N SER A 54 -9.96 -17.49 -44.28
CA SER A 54 -9.27 -18.69 -44.81
C SER A 54 -9.67 -19.03 -46.25
N ARG A 55 -10.84 -18.59 -46.74
CA ARG A 55 -11.30 -18.75 -48.12
C ARG A 55 -11.04 -17.53 -49.02
N ASP A 56 -10.21 -16.59 -48.59
CA ASP A 56 -9.93 -15.36 -49.35
C ASP A 56 -9.24 -15.66 -50.69
N GLY A 57 -9.72 -15.03 -51.76
CA GLY A 57 -9.20 -15.27 -53.11
C GLY A 57 -7.73 -14.90 -53.27
N ALA A 58 -7.24 -13.89 -52.53
CA ALA A 58 -5.83 -13.52 -52.56
C ALA A 58 -4.96 -14.59 -51.88
N LEU A 59 -5.39 -15.12 -50.73
CA LEU A 59 -4.67 -16.19 -50.02
C LEU A 59 -4.61 -17.47 -50.84
N LYS A 60 -5.73 -17.90 -51.43
CA LYS A 60 -5.73 -19.06 -52.34
C LYS A 60 -4.82 -18.89 -53.55
N LYS A 61 -4.67 -17.65 -54.04
CA LYS A 61 -3.77 -17.36 -55.14
C LYS A 61 -2.31 -17.38 -54.68
N CYS A 62 -2.01 -16.89 -53.48
CA CYS A 62 -0.68 -17.02 -52.88
C CYS A 62 -0.30 -18.49 -52.65
N GLU A 63 -1.21 -19.31 -52.09
CA GLU A 63 -1.00 -20.75 -51.92
C GLU A 63 -0.64 -21.44 -53.24
N ARG A 64 -1.36 -21.14 -54.33
CA ARG A 64 -1.05 -21.70 -55.66
C ARG A 64 0.30 -21.23 -56.19
N LEU A 65 0.65 -19.97 -56.01
CA LEU A 65 1.95 -19.46 -56.47
C LEU A 65 3.12 -20.10 -55.70
N PHE A 66 2.97 -20.33 -54.40
CA PHE A 66 3.95 -21.09 -53.62
C PHE A 66 3.99 -22.58 -54.01
N GLU A 67 2.84 -23.19 -54.35
CA GLU A 67 2.80 -24.54 -54.92
C GLU A 67 3.53 -24.62 -56.27
N GLU A 68 3.43 -23.56 -57.08
CA GLU A 68 4.11 -23.43 -58.38
C GLU A 68 5.59 -23.03 -58.27
N GLY A 69 6.11 -22.81 -57.05
CA GLY A 69 7.53 -22.56 -56.78
C GLY A 69 7.91 -21.09 -56.56
N ALA A 70 6.97 -20.17 -56.37
CA ALA A 70 7.29 -18.76 -56.05
C ALA A 70 8.20 -18.62 -54.82
N SER A 71 9.14 -17.68 -54.87
CA SER A 71 10.13 -17.44 -53.83
C SER A 71 9.51 -16.79 -52.58
N SER A 72 9.92 -17.26 -51.40
CA SER A 72 9.54 -16.65 -50.12
C SER A 72 10.17 -15.27 -49.93
N GLU A 73 11.27 -14.95 -50.63
CA GLU A 73 11.94 -13.63 -50.58
C GLU A 73 11.03 -12.49 -51.05
N VAL A 74 9.99 -12.79 -51.83
CA VAL A 74 8.96 -11.83 -52.23
C VAL A 74 8.29 -11.18 -51.02
N LEU A 75 8.13 -11.93 -49.91
CA LEU A 75 7.53 -11.42 -48.68
C LEU A 75 8.42 -10.35 -48.03
N THR A 76 9.74 -10.54 -48.06
CA THR A 76 10.73 -9.57 -47.55
C THR A 76 10.79 -8.33 -48.43
N LYS A 77 10.85 -8.50 -49.76
CA LYS A 77 10.81 -7.37 -50.70
C LYS A 77 9.57 -6.50 -50.53
N LEU A 78 8.42 -7.14 -50.27
CA LEU A 78 7.17 -6.42 -50.04
C LEU A 78 7.15 -5.73 -48.66
N GLU A 79 7.73 -6.35 -47.63
CA GLU A 79 7.92 -5.76 -46.31
C GLU A 79 8.70 -4.43 -46.42
N GLU A 80 9.83 -4.45 -47.13
CA GLU A 80 10.70 -3.29 -47.34
C GLU A 80 9.95 -2.16 -48.06
N SER A 81 9.19 -2.49 -49.10
CA SER A 81 8.38 -1.51 -49.86
C SER A 81 7.27 -0.86 -49.02
N LEU A 82 6.75 -1.58 -48.02
CA LEU A 82 5.64 -1.11 -47.19
C LEU A 82 6.09 -0.34 -45.95
N ARG A 83 7.37 -0.42 -45.54
CA ARG A 83 7.89 0.10 -44.27
C ARG A 83 7.58 1.58 -44.02
N GLU A 84 7.62 2.40 -45.06
CA GLU A 84 7.31 3.84 -45.01
C GLU A 84 5.79 4.15 -45.00
N GLN A 85 4.94 3.14 -45.25
CA GLN A 85 3.49 3.28 -45.33
C GLN A 85 2.83 2.59 -44.13
N GLU A 86 2.91 3.23 -42.96
CA GLU A 86 2.50 2.68 -41.65
C GLU A 86 1.18 1.91 -41.65
N LYS A 87 0.12 2.46 -42.26
CA LYS A 87 -1.21 1.81 -42.35
C LYS A 87 -1.13 0.44 -43.01
N TYR A 88 -0.41 0.34 -44.13
CA TYR A 88 -0.32 -0.89 -44.93
C TYR A 88 0.69 -1.86 -44.36
N TYR A 89 1.81 -1.35 -43.83
CA TYR A 89 2.80 -2.14 -43.10
C TYR A 89 2.19 -2.88 -41.92
N ARG A 90 1.42 -2.16 -41.08
CA ARG A 90 0.75 -2.73 -39.91
C ARG A 90 -0.23 -3.84 -40.31
N TYR A 91 -1.04 -3.63 -41.34
CA TYR A 91 -1.98 -4.65 -41.82
C TYR A 91 -1.24 -5.87 -42.40
N TYR A 92 -0.16 -5.66 -43.14
CA TYR A 92 0.66 -6.73 -43.70
C TYR A 92 1.18 -7.65 -42.59
N VAL A 93 1.83 -7.08 -41.58
CA VAL A 93 2.48 -7.84 -40.50
C VAL A 93 1.47 -8.44 -39.50
N GLN A 94 0.52 -7.65 -38.98
CA GLN A 94 -0.37 -8.12 -37.91
C GLN A 94 -1.57 -8.95 -38.42
N CYS A 95 -1.99 -8.74 -39.67
CA CYS A 95 -3.26 -9.27 -40.18
C CYS A 95 -3.10 -10.24 -41.35
N PHE A 96 -2.22 -9.94 -42.31
CA PHE A 96 -2.09 -10.76 -43.51
C PHE A 96 -1.13 -11.95 -43.33
N LEU A 97 0.12 -11.70 -42.91
CA LEU A 97 1.14 -12.74 -42.76
C LEU A 97 0.73 -13.90 -41.83
N PRO A 98 0.12 -13.66 -40.64
CA PRO A 98 -0.27 -14.76 -39.75
C PRO A 98 -1.38 -15.65 -40.31
N VAL A 99 -2.19 -15.12 -41.22
CA VAL A 99 -3.24 -15.90 -41.90
C VAL A 99 -2.66 -16.65 -43.09
N LEU A 100 -1.72 -16.04 -43.82
CA LEU A 100 -0.98 -16.69 -44.90
C LEU A 100 -0.15 -17.87 -44.39
N ASP A 101 0.57 -17.69 -43.29
CA ASP A 101 1.37 -18.75 -42.64
C ASP A 101 0.52 -19.99 -42.34
N LYS A 102 -0.61 -19.80 -41.63
CA LYS A 102 -1.57 -20.88 -41.34
C LYS A 102 -2.19 -21.52 -42.59
N ALA A 103 -2.36 -20.74 -43.66
CA ALA A 103 -2.95 -21.22 -44.91
C ALA A 103 -1.95 -22.15 -45.64
N ILE A 104 -0.68 -21.73 -45.71
CA ILE A 104 0.42 -22.51 -46.28
C ILE A 104 0.72 -23.76 -45.46
N GLU A 105 0.76 -23.65 -44.12
CA GLU A 105 0.99 -24.77 -43.21
C GLU A 105 -0.04 -25.89 -43.45
N ARG A 106 -1.32 -25.53 -43.61
CA ARG A 106 -2.44 -26.44 -43.84
C ARG A 106 -2.53 -27.01 -45.26
N SER A 107 -1.84 -26.41 -46.23
CA SER A 107 -1.89 -26.89 -47.62
C SER A 107 -1.21 -28.25 -47.74
N LYS A 108 -1.91 -29.24 -48.29
CA LYS A 108 -1.32 -30.57 -48.57
C LYS A 108 -0.49 -30.61 -49.85
N LYS A 109 -0.54 -29.55 -50.66
CA LYS A 109 0.06 -29.50 -52.00
C LYS A 109 1.41 -28.78 -52.05
N ILE A 110 1.70 -27.92 -51.08
CA ILE A 110 2.97 -27.21 -50.96
C ILE A 110 3.99 -28.15 -50.29
N SER A 111 5.21 -28.18 -50.82
CA SER A 111 6.32 -28.98 -50.26
C SER A 111 6.66 -28.53 -48.84
N ASN A 112 7.12 -29.45 -47.99
CA ASN A 112 7.52 -29.10 -46.62
C ASN A 112 8.69 -28.11 -46.60
N GLU A 113 9.61 -28.19 -47.57
CA GLU A 113 10.72 -27.24 -47.69
C GLU A 113 10.23 -25.81 -47.95
N THR A 114 9.28 -25.62 -48.87
CA THR A 114 8.70 -24.29 -49.14
C THR A 114 7.92 -23.77 -47.93
N LYS A 115 7.22 -24.64 -47.19
CA LYS A 115 6.52 -24.24 -45.96
C LYS A 115 7.48 -23.71 -44.90
N GLU A 116 8.58 -24.41 -44.64
CA GLU A 116 9.58 -23.99 -43.65
C GLU A 116 10.26 -22.68 -44.08
N ARG A 117 10.63 -22.54 -45.35
CA ARG A 117 11.22 -21.28 -45.88
C ARG A 117 10.26 -20.09 -45.72
N VAL A 118 8.98 -20.27 -46.03
CA VAL A 118 7.98 -19.20 -45.85
C VAL A 118 7.77 -18.87 -44.37
N LYS A 119 7.66 -19.89 -43.51
CA LYS A 119 7.48 -19.70 -42.06
C LYS A 119 8.66 -18.97 -41.44
N GLN A 120 9.88 -19.32 -41.83
CA GLN A 120 11.10 -18.64 -41.39
C GLN A 120 11.07 -17.15 -41.78
N VAL A 121 10.82 -16.85 -43.06
CA VAL A 121 10.75 -15.46 -43.55
C VAL A 121 9.64 -14.66 -42.84
N ILE A 122 8.48 -15.28 -42.58
CA ILE A 122 7.40 -14.62 -41.84
C ILE A 122 7.80 -14.34 -40.38
N SER A 123 8.49 -15.27 -39.70
CA SER A 123 9.00 -15.05 -38.35
C SER A 123 10.00 -13.89 -38.34
N GLU A 124 10.99 -13.90 -39.24
CA GLU A 124 12.00 -12.84 -39.35
C GLU A 124 11.37 -11.45 -39.58
N ILE A 125 10.35 -11.36 -40.45
CA ILE A 125 9.60 -10.11 -40.67
C ILE A 125 8.83 -9.68 -39.42
N THR A 126 8.18 -10.62 -38.74
CA THR A 126 7.31 -10.34 -37.60
C THR A 126 8.12 -9.93 -36.37
N ASP A 127 9.22 -10.63 -36.10
CA ASP A 127 10.13 -10.42 -34.96
C ASP A 127 10.87 -9.09 -35.06
N ASN A 128 11.21 -8.66 -36.28
CA ASN A 128 11.85 -7.36 -36.54
C ASN A 128 10.86 -6.18 -36.58
N SER A 129 9.54 -6.42 -36.45
CA SER A 129 8.53 -5.38 -36.57
C SER A 129 8.24 -4.69 -35.22
N LYS A 130 8.23 -3.35 -35.21
CA LYS A 130 7.87 -2.55 -34.01
C LYS A 130 6.42 -2.71 -33.55
N TYR A 131 5.59 -3.39 -34.33
CA TYR A 131 4.16 -3.57 -34.08
C TYR A 131 3.82 -4.94 -33.48
N CYS A 132 4.79 -5.83 -33.29
CA CYS A 132 4.56 -7.16 -32.72
C CYS A 132 4.87 -7.31 -31.24
N SER A 133 5.06 -6.20 -30.52
CA SER A 133 4.90 -6.16 -29.06
C SER A 133 3.41 -6.05 -28.74
N ASN A 134 2.80 -7.19 -28.35
CA ASN A 134 1.38 -7.39 -27.99
C ASN A 134 0.43 -7.80 -29.13
N SER A 135 0.31 -9.11 -29.41
CA SER A 135 -0.99 -9.72 -29.77
C SER A 135 -0.97 -11.26 -29.83
N ILE A 136 -0.93 -11.93 -28.67
CA ILE A 136 -1.61 -13.24 -28.50
C ILE A 136 -2.40 -13.25 -27.18
N THR A 137 -3.34 -12.32 -27.03
CA THR A 137 -4.56 -12.38 -26.20
C THR A 137 -5.54 -11.41 -26.91
N HIS A 138 -6.80 -11.65 -27.25
CA HIS A 138 -7.85 -12.61 -26.92
C HIS A 138 -8.63 -12.95 -28.20
N ASN A 139 -9.18 -14.17 -28.26
CA ASN A 139 -10.55 -14.37 -28.76
C ASN A 139 -11.07 -15.67 -28.13
N GLN A 140 -11.47 -15.57 -26.86
CA GLN A 140 -12.48 -16.45 -26.28
C GLN A 140 -13.81 -15.74 -26.49
N ASN A 141 -14.62 -16.25 -27.41
CA ASN A 141 -16.07 -16.18 -27.41
C ASN A 141 -16.57 -17.08 -28.53
N ASP A 142 -16.64 -18.37 -28.21
CA ASP A 142 -17.65 -19.32 -28.69
C ASP A 142 -17.19 -20.74 -28.37
N ARG A 143 -17.43 -21.20 -27.13
CA ARG A 143 -17.71 -22.61 -26.84
C ARG A 143 -18.63 -22.71 -25.64
N ARG A 144 -19.93 -22.78 -25.93
CA ARG A 144 -20.83 -23.61 -25.12
C ARG A 144 -20.43 -25.07 -25.35
N ASN A 145 -20.41 -25.82 -24.26
CA ASN A 145 -20.62 -27.26 -24.14
C ASN A 145 -19.98 -28.16 -25.21
N SER A 146 -18.89 -28.82 -24.83
CA SER A 146 -18.74 -30.26 -25.03
C SER A 146 -17.58 -30.73 -24.17
N GLU A 147 -17.92 -31.65 -23.27
CA GLU A 147 -17.00 -32.60 -22.65
C GLU A 147 -16.26 -33.42 -23.72
N ASP A 148 -15.22 -34.11 -23.24
CA ASP A 148 -14.50 -35.22 -23.87
C ASP A 148 -13.65 -34.93 -25.11
N SER A 149 -12.33 -34.93 -24.88
CA SER A 149 -11.45 -36.04 -25.30
C SER A 149 -10.01 -35.57 -25.25
N GLU A 150 -9.24 -36.18 -24.34
CA GLU A 150 -7.79 -36.23 -24.44
C GLU A 150 -7.43 -36.93 -25.76
N ALA A 151 -6.79 -36.21 -26.68
CA ALA A 151 -6.19 -36.78 -27.86
C ALA A 151 -4.72 -36.38 -27.91
N GLU A 152 -3.87 -37.37 -27.62
CA GLU A 152 -2.46 -37.36 -27.96
C GLU A 152 -2.26 -36.98 -29.43
N SER A 153 -1.39 -36.02 -29.69
CA SER A 153 -0.71 -35.94 -30.99
C SER A 153 0.74 -35.54 -30.76
N GLY A 154 1.57 -36.55 -30.50
CA GLY A 154 3.01 -36.43 -30.68
C GLY A 154 3.31 -36.50 -32.17
N TYR A 155 4.02 -35.52 -32.70
CA TYR A 155 4.93 -35.64 -33.85
C TYR A 155 5.85 -34.41 -33.82
N GLY A 156 7.01 -34.55 -33.19
CA GLY A 156 8.17 -33.73 -33.54
C GLY A 156 8.72 -34.26 -34.86
N SER A 157 9.09 -33.37 -35.78
CA SER A 157 9.92 -33.73 -36.92
C SER A 157 11.39 -33.65 -36.51
N ASP A 158 12.10 -34.73 -36.79
CA ASP A 158 13.55 -34.82 -36.68
C ASP A 158 14.16 -34.28 -37.98
N VAL A 159 15.22 -33.48 -37.88
CA VAL A 159 16.22 -33.33 -38.94
C VAL A 159 17.58 -33.52 -38.27
N GLU A 160 18.27 -34.57 -38.69
CA GLU A 160 19.66 -34.88 -38.39
C GLU A 160 20.55 -33.88 -39.15
N ASP A 161 21.57 -33.37 -38.48
CA ASP A 161 22.72 -32.76 -39.12
C ASP A 161 23.94 -33.31 -38.40
N ASP A 162 24.59 -34.26 -39.06
CA ASP A 162 25.83 -34.89 -38.62
C ASP A 162 26.97 -34.30 -39.47
N HIS A 163 28.08 -33.97 -38.78
CA HIS A 163 29.47 -33.75 -39.22
C HIS A 163 30.02 -32.33 -38.95
N LYS A 164 30.86 -32.21 -37.90
CA LYS A 164 32.33 -32.06 -38.03
C LYS A 164 33.00 -32.17 -36.65
N VAL A 165 33.97 -33.07 -36.56
CA VAL A 165 34.73 -33.44 -35.36
C VAL A 165 35.81 -32.39 -35.05
N GLU A 166 35.85 -31.93 -33.79
CA GLU A 166 37.00 -31.28 -33.15
C GLU A 166 37.01 -31.66 -31.64
N ILE A 167 37.91 -32.58 -31.28
CA ILE A 167 37.87 -33.42 -30.06
C ILE A 167 38.23 -32.67 -28.75
N SER A 168 38.47 -31.36 -28.80
CA SER A 168 38.67 -30.53 -27.60
C SER A 168 37.59 -29.45 -27.38
N ASN A 169 36.72 -29.21 -28.38
CA ASN A 169 35.60 -28.25 -28.33
C ASN A 169 34.22 -28.93 -28.14
N GLU A 170 34.15 -30.26 -28.23
CA GLU A 170 32.91 -31.06 -28.18
C GLU A 170 32.12 -30.93 -26.87
N ILE A 171 32.79 -30.82 -25.71
CA ILE A 171 32.11 -30.73 -24.40
C ILE A 171 31.40 -29.38 -24.24
N THR A 172 32.07 -28.29 -24.63
CA THR A 172 31.50 -26.93 -24.58
C THR A 172 30.36 -26.76 -25.60
N ASN A 173 30.48 -27.41 -26.77
CA ASN A 173 29.44 -27.42 -27.79
C ASN A 173 28.20 -28.21 -27.33
N ASN A 174 28.38 -29.39 -26.72
CA ASN A 174 27.27 -30.22 -26.22
C ASN A 174 26.49 -29.54 -25.09
N ASN A 175 27.18 -28.85 -24.18
CA ASN A 175 26.53 -28.06 -23.12
C ASN A 175 25.72 -26.90 -23.70
N ALA A 176 26.27 -26.17 -24.67
CA ALA A 176 25.55 -25.11 -25.36
C ALA A 176 24.32 -25.63 -26.14
N LEU A 177 24.44 -26.78 -26.80
CA LEU A 177 23.35 -27.46 -27.50
C LEU A 177 22.24 -27.90 -26.53
N LEU A 178 22.60 -28.39 -25.34
CA LEU A 178 21.66 -28.76 -24.28
C LEU A 178 20.87 -27.54 -23.80
N LEU A 179 21.54 -26.44 -23.46
CA LEU A 179 20.88 -25.20 -23.00
C LEU A 179 20.00 -24.60 -24.11
N LYS A 180 20.45 -24.64 -25.36
CA LYS A 180 19.67 -24.21 -26.54
C LYS A 180 18.42 -25.08 -26.75
N ALA A 181 18.51 -26.39 -26.52
CA ALA A 181 17.36 -27.28 -26.59
C ALA A 181 16.29 -26.94 -25.54
N ILE A 182 16.70 -26.54 -24.32
CA ILE A 182 15.78 -26.06 -23.28
C ILE A 182 15.13 -24.75 -23.72
N LYS A 183 15.92 -23.73 -24.09
CA LYS A 183 15.42 -22.42 -24.54
C LYS A 183 14.41 -22.54 -25.69
N ASN A 184 14.63 -23.48 -26.60
CA ASN A 184 13.75 -23.74 -27.75
C ASN A 184 12.57 -24.69 -27.44
N GLY A 185 12.43 -25.19 -26.20
CA GLY A 185 11.39 -26.13 -25.82
C GLY A 185 11.47 -27.50 -26.52
N ASN A 186 12.63 -27.88 -27.08
CA ASN A 186 12.82 -29.14 -27.80
C ASN A 186 13.20 -30.29 -26.84
N ASN A 187 12.17 -30.97 -26.33
CA ASN A 187 12.31 -32.07 -25.36
C ASN A 187 13.04 -33.31 -25.90
N ARG A 188 12.99 -33.58 -27.21
CA ARG A 188 13.71 -34.71 -27.84
C ARG A 188 15.21 -34.46 -27.85
N LYS A 189 15.63 -33.29 -28.35
CA LYS A 189 17.03 -32.87 -28.35
C LYS A 189 17.56 -32.76 -26.92
N PHE A 190 16.77 -32.19 -26.01
CA PHE A 190 17.11 -32.16 -24.58
C PHE A 190 17.37 -33.56 -24.02
N LYS A 191 16.45 -34.53 -24.24
CA LYS A 191 16.64 -35.91 -23.77
C LYS A 191 17.87 -36.59 -24.40
N LYS A 192 18.16 -36.34 -25.68
CA LYS A 192 19.34 -36.87 -26.38
C LYS A 192 20.61 -36.34 -25.71
N TYR A 193 20.80 -35.03 -25.71
CA TYR A 193 22.01 -34.39 -25.18
C TYR A 193 22.20 -34.62 -23.68
N LEU A 194 21.11 -34.77 -22.92
CA LEU A 194 21.19 -35.05 -21.48
C LEU A 194 21.71 -36.46 -21.16
N LYS A 195 21.46 -37.46 -22.03
CA LYS A 195 22.02 -38.81 -21.84
C LYS A 195 23.53 -38.85 -22.05
N ASP A 196 24.03 -37.99 -22.93
CA ASP A 196 25.43 -37.92 -23.30
C ASP A 196 26.22 -37.02 -22.31
N CYS A 197 25.54 -36.43 -21.32
CA CYS A 197 26.11 -35.53 -20.34
C CYS A 197 26.50 -36.28 -19.05
N THR A 198 27.78 -36.18 -18.66
CA THR A 198 28.32 -36.83 -17.45
C THR A 198 28.22 -35.95 -16.20
N ASP A 199 28.32 -34.63 -16.34
CA ASP A 199 28.18 -33.67 -15.25
C ASP A 199 27.23 -32.53 -15.61
N ILE A 200 25.99 -32.66 -15.13
CA ILE A 200 24.91 -31.70 -15.35
C ILE A 200 25.07 -30.46 -14.44
N SER A 201 25.79 -30.60 -13.32
CA SER A 201 25.87 -29.58 -12.27
C SER A 201 26.75 -28.37 -12.64
N SER A 202 27.76 -28.60 -13.49
CA SER A 202 28.67 -27.55 -13.98
C SER A 202 28.08 -26.73 -15.15
N ILE A 203 26.97 -27.16 -15.74
CA ILE A 203 26.36 -26.51 -16.90
C ILE A 203 25.55 -25.28 -16.45
N LYS A 204 25.99 -24.11 -16.90
CA LYS A 204 25.36 -22.82 -16.64
C LYS A 204 25.18 -22.02 -17.92
N ASP A 205 24.14 -21.20 -17.99
CA ASP A 205 23.96 -20.22 -19.04
C ASP A 205 24.78 -18.94 -18.79
N GLU A 206 24.64 -17.96 -19.69
CA GLU A 206 25.34 -16.67 -19.61
C GLU A 206 25.02 -15.89 -18.32
N LYS A 207 23.85 -16.12 -17.73
CA LYS A 207 23.39 -15.51 -16.47
C LYS A 207 23.78 -16.34 -15.24
N GLY A 208 24.61 -17.36 -15.42
CA GLY A 208 24.98 -18.31 -14.37
C GLY A 208 23.85 -19.24 -13.93
N GLY A 209 22.71 -19.23 -14.62
CA GLY A 209 21.57 -20.09 -14.35
C GLY A 209 21.84 -21.51 -14.82
N ASN A 210 21.65 -22.48 -13.93
CA ASN A 210 21.74 -23.90 -14.28
C ASN A 210 20.52 -24.35 -15.11
N ILE A 211 20.50 -25.64 -15.48
CA ILE A 211 19.42 -26.25 -16.27
C ILE A 211 18.03 -26.08 -15.63
N LEU A 212 17.91 -26.16 -14.30
CA LEU A 212 16.62 -25.97 -13.61
C LEU A 212 16.11 -24.53 -13.69
N HIS A 213 16.98 -23.52 -13.71
CA HIS A 213 16.57 -22.13 -13.92
C HIS A 213 15.95 -21.94 -15.31
N LEU A 214 16.56 -22.51 -16.33
CA LEU A 214 16.01 -22.44 -17.69
C LEU A 214 14.68 -23.19 -17.79
N ILE A 215 14.56 -24.36 -17.17
CA ILE A 215 13.31 -25.12 -17.10
C ILE A 215 12.23 -24.33 -16.35
N ALA A 216 12.59 -23.64 -15.26
CA ALA A 216 11.70 -22.79 -14.46
C ALA A 216 11.04 -21.68 -15.29
N SER A 217 11.76 -21.12 -16.26
CA SER A 217 11.28 -20.08 -17.18
C SER A 217 10.46 -20.61 -18.37
N LEU A 218 10.33 -21.94 -18.53
CA LEU A 218 9.50 -22.51 -19.60
C LEU A 218 8.01 -22.34 -19.31
N GLU A 219 7.23 -22.19 -20.38
CA GLU A 219 5.80 -21.96 -20.28
C GLU A 219 4.98 -23.25 -20.09
N LYS A 220 3.87 -23.12 -19.35
CA LYS A 220 2.79 -24.11 -19.27
C LYS A 220 3.32 -25.52 -18.92
N GLU A 221 2.96 -26.53 -19.72
CA GLU A 221 3.32 -27.93 -19.48
C GLU A 221 4.77 -28.27 -19.84
N GLN A 222 5.46 -27.43 -20.62
CA GLN A 222 6.83 -27.73 -21.07
C GLN A 222 7.75 -27.84 -19.85
N LYS A 223 7.63 -26.94 -18.89
CA LYS A 223 8.36 -26.96 -17.62
C LYS A 223 8.28 -28.33 -16.91
N LEU A 224 7.09 -28.91 -16.81
CA LEU A 224 6.92 -30.25 -16.22
C LEU A 224 7.48 -31.37 -17.08
N LYS A 225 7.28 -31.31 -18.41
CA LYS A 225 7.82 -32.31 -19.34
C LYS A 225 9.35 -32.37 -19.24
N PHE A 226 10.00 -31.22 -19.23
CA PHE A 226 11.45 -31.12 -19.10
C PHE A 226 11.94 -31.55 -17.72
N LEU A 227 11.29 -31.11 -16.64
CA LEU A 227 11.64 -31.54 -15.28
C LEU A 227 11.53 -33.07 -15.14
N ASN A 228 10.45 -33.67 -15.65
CA ASN A 228 10.27 -35.12 -15.60
C ASN A 228 11.30 -35.90 -16.42
N ILE A 229 11.77 -35.34 -17.55
CA ILE A 229 12.88 -35.92 -18.31
C ILE A 229 14.16 -35.86 -17.47
N LEU A 230 14.46 -34.69 -16.89
CA LEU A 230 15.65 -34.48 -16.07
C LEU A 230 15.68 -35.41 -14.86
N ILE A 231 14.57 -35.54 -14.13
CA ILE A 231 14.45 -36.44 -12.97
C ILE A 231 14.69 -37.91 -13.36
N LYS A 232 14.22 -38.32 -14.55
CA LYS A 232 14.38 -39.72 -15.02
C LYS A 232 15.79 -40.06 -15.46
N THR A 233 16.60 -39.06 -15.83
CA THR A 233 17.94 -39.27 -16.40
C THR A 233 19.07 -38.89 -15.46
N ALA A 234 18.89 -37.86 -14.62
CA ALA A 234 19.90 -37.38 -13.69
C ALA A 234 19.91 -38.21 -12.41
N THR A 235 21.07 -38.27 -11.74
CA THR A 235 21.18 -38.86 -10.41
C THR A 235 20.55 -37.94 -9.36
N GLU A 236 20.03 -38.53 -8.29
CA GLU A 236 19.44 -37.78 -7.16
C GLU A 236 20.43 -36.75 -6.58
N LYS A 237 21.71 -37.13 -6.44
CA LYS A 237 22.78 -36.23 -6.00
C LYS A 237 22.90 -34.98 -6.89
N ASN A 238 22.85 -35.15 -8.21
CA ASN A 238 22.94 -34.02 -9.14
C ASN A 238 21.70 -33.12 -9.04
N LEU A 239 20.51 -33.71 -8.86
CA LEU A 239 19.27 -32.96 -8.69
C LEU A 239 19.29 -32.09 -7.43
N VAL A 240 19.70 -32.66 -6.29
CA VAL A 240 19.81 -31.93 -5.01
C VAL A 240 20.78 -30.76 -5.11
N GLN A 241 21.89 -30.90 -5.84
CA GLN A 241 22.83 -29.81 -6.06
C GLN A 241 22.24 -28.69 -6.94
N LEU A 242 21.40 -29.05 -7.93
CA LEU A 242 20.82 -28.08 -8.87
C LEU A 242 19.68 -27.26 -8.25
N VAL A 243 18.88 -27.84 -7.34
CA VAL A 243 17.66 -27.18 -6.82
C VAL A 243 17.94 -25.94 -5.98
N ASP A 244 19.08 -25.91 -5.28
CA ASP A 244 19.48 -24.81 -4.38
C ASP A 244 20.61 -23.94 -4.94
N SER A 245 21.11 -24.23 -6.15
CA SER A 245 22.12 -23.39 -6.77
C SER A 245 21.55 -22.02 -7.13
N GLU A 246 22.27 -20.96 -6.80
CA GLU A 246 21.91 -19.59 -7.17
C GLU A 246 22.52 -19.21 -8.53
N ASN A 247 21.78 -18.41 -9.31
CA ASN A 247 22.29 -17.75 -10.51
C ASN A 247 23.07 -16.46 -10.15
N GLN A 248 23.51 -15.68 -11.15
CA GLN A 248 24.23 -14.42 -10.90
C GLN A 248 23.39 -13.36 -10.16
N GLU A 249 22.07 -13.49 -10.17
CA GLU A 249 21.14 -12.60 -9.44
C GLU A 249 20.89 -13.09 -8.00
N GLY A 250 21.57 -14.16 -7.54
CA GLY A 250 21.35 -14.74 -6.21
C GLY A 250 20.03 -15.51 -6.09
N LYS A 251 19.39 -15.87 -7.21
CA LYS A 251 18.07 -16.52 -7.24
C LYS A 251 18.20 -18.00 -7.51
N THR A 252 17.40 -18.81 -6.80
CA THR A 252 17.28 -20.26 -7.04
C THR A 252 16.26 -20.56 -8.16
N PRO A 253 16.25 -21.78 -8.75
CA PRO A 253 15.22 -22.19 -9.70
C PRO A 253 13.78 -22.08 -9.15
N PHE A 254 13.61 -22.33 -7.86
CA PHE A 254 12.33 -22.17 -7.18
C PHE A 254 11.87 -20.72 -7.21
N GLN A 255 12.76 -19.80 -6.79
CA GLN A 255 12.47 -18.37 -6.77
C GLN A 255 12.21 -17.83 -8.18
N VAL A 256 12.99 -18.21 -9.19
CA VAL A 256 12.75 -17.81 -10.58
C VAL A 256 11.36 -18.24 -11.07
N ALA A 257 10.97 -19.49 -10.85
CA ALA A 257 9.65 -19.98 -11.25
C ALA A 257 8.50 -19.27 -10.51
N LEU A 258 8.70 -18.95 -9.23
CA LEU A 258 7.70 -18.27 -8.42
C LEU A 258 7.55 -16.79 -8.81
N ILE A 259 8.67 -16.07 -8.96
CA ILE A 259 8.70 -14.67 -9.38
C ILE A 259 8.11 -14.49 -10.77
N ASP A 260 8.48 -15.33 -11.75
CA ASP A 260 7.88 -15.30 -13.09
C ASP A 260 6.36 -15.50 -12.99
N LYS A 261 5.88 -16.42 -12.14
CA LYS A 261 4.45 -16.64 -11.94
C LYS A 261 3.73 -15.46 -11.30
N ILE A 262 4.34 -14.79 -10.32
CA ILE A 262 3.74 -13.63 -9.63
C ILE A 262 3.73 -12.40 -10.53
N THR A 263 4.76 -12.20 -11.35
CA THR A 263 4.97 -10.95 -12.12
C THR A 263 4.38 -10.95 -13.53
N LYS A 264 4.14 -12.13 -14.13
CA LYS A 264 3.77 -12.28 -15.54
C LYS A 264 2.33 -11.91 -15.91
N GLU A 265 1.43 -11.73 -14.94
CA GLU A 265 -0.01 -11.51 -15.20
C GLU A 265 -0.58 -10.33 -14.41
N LYS A 266 -1.49 -9.56 -15.02
CA LYS A 266 -2.58 -8.93 -14.26
C LYS A 266 -3.48 -10.08 -13.82
N HIS A 267 -3.49 -10.38 -12.53
CA HIS A 267 -4.24 -11.50 -11.97
C HIS A 267 -5.75 -11.17 -11.96
N GLU A 268 -6.39 -11.17 -13.14
CA GLU A 268 -7.82 -10.86 -13.31
C GLU A 268 -8.74 -11.88 -12.61
N SER A 269 -8.24 -13.09 -12.37
CA SER A 269 -8.89 -14.11 -11.55
C SER A 269 -7.95 -14.52 -10.42
N HIS A 270 -8.32 -14.23 -9.18
CA HIS A 270 -7.61 -14.71 -8.00
C HIS A 270 -7.73 -16.22 -7.76
N THR A 271 -8.36 -16.97 -8.68
CA THR A 271 -8.59 -18.41 -8.52
C THR A 271 -7.44 -19.21 -9.12
N ILE A 272 -6.59 -19.74 -8.25
CA ILE A 272 -5.44 -20.56 -8.63
C ILE A 272 -5.92 -22.00 -8.84
N ARG A 273 -5.81 -22.50 -10.07
CA ARG A 273 -6.29 -23.84 -10.43
C ARG A 273 -5.45 -24.89 -9.71
N SER A 274 -6.09 -25.91 -9.13
CA SER A 274 -5.41 -27.02 -8.47
C SER A 274 -4.45 -27.78 -9.39
N ASN A 275 -4.71 -27.79 -10.70
CA ASN A 275 -3.87 -28.44 -11.70
C ASN A 275 -2.78 -27.53 -12.32
N ASP A 276 -2.53 -26.35 -11.76
CA ASP A 276 -1.50 -25.41 -12.24
C ASP A 276 -0.13 -26.08 -12.34
N ASN A 277 0.54 -25.88 -13.48
CA ASN A 277 1.80 -26.54 -13.80
C ASN A 277 2.98 -25.98 -13.00
N THR A 278 2.94 -24.69 -12.62
CA THR A 278 3.94 -24.09 -11.75
C THR A 278 3.80 -24.64 -10.34
N LEU A 279 2.57 -24.83 -9.81
CA LEU A 279 2.37 -25.49 -8.51
C LEU A 279 2.99 -26.89 -8.49
N LYS A 280 2.70 -27.71 -9.52
CA LYS A 280 3.27 -29.06 -9.63
C LYS A 280 4.80 -29.04 -9.76
N PHE A 281 5.34 -28.06 -10.47
CA PHE A 281 6.77 -27.92 -10.67
C PHE A 281 7.46 -27.58 -9.34
N LEU A 282 6.96 -26.57 -8.63
CA LEU A 282 7.51 -26.13 -7.35
C LEU A 282 7.37 -27.20 -6.28
N ALA A 283 6.24 -27.92 -6.23
CA ALA A 283 6.06 -29.04 -5.30
C ALA A 283 7.13 -30.12 -5.50
N LYS A 284 7.45 -30.48 -6.75
CA LYS A 284 8.54 -31.40 -7.05
C LYS A 284 9.91 -30.85 -6.62
N LEU A 285 10.20 -29.58 -6.85
CA LEU A 285 11.48 -29.00 -6.41
C LEU A 285 11.64 -29.11 -4.89
N LEU A 286 10.59 -28.83 -4.12
CA LEU A 286 10.59 -28.96 -2.66
C LEU A 286 10.82 -30.41 -2.19
N GLU A 287 10.26 -31.41 -2.89
CA GLU A 287 10.53 -32.83 -2.61
C GLU A 287 12.02 -33.21 -2.76
N TYR A 288 12.72 -32.55 -3.69
CA TYR A 288 14.17 -32.73 -3.91
C TYR A 288 15.03 -31.80 -3.04
N GLY A 289 14.43 -31.14 -2.04
CA GLY A 289 15.15 -30.36 -1.04
C GLY A 289 15.38 -28.90 -1.41
N ALA A 290 14.66 -28.35 -2.40
CA ALA A 290 14.71 -26.92 -2.68
C ALA A 290 14.31 -26.13 -1.43
N LYS A 291 15.13 -25.13 -1.06
CA LYS A 291 14.79 -24.21 0.02
C LYS A 291 13.65 -23.32 -0.42
N LEU A 292 12.62 -23.32 0.43
CA LEU A 292 11.59 -22.31 0.37
C LEU A 292 12.14 -21.05 1.02
N SER A 293 12.50 -20.07 0.20
CA SER A 293 12.88 -18.74 0.67
C SER A 293 12.41 -17.74 -0.37
N LEU A 294 11.64 -16.76 0.05
CA LEU A 294 11.30 -15.62 -0.78
C LEU A 294 12.42 -14.58 -0.68
N PRO A 295 12.93 -14.05 -1.81
CA PRO A 295 13.87 -12.95 -1.75
C PRO A 295 13.18 -11.72 -1.17
N THR A 296 13.59 -11.29 0.02
CA THR A 296 13.01 -10.15 0.75
C THR A 296 13.01 -8.88 -0.10
N GLU A 297 14.06 -8.66 -0.89
CA GLU A 297 14.17 -7.52 -1.82
C GLU A 297 13.14 -7.55 -2.95
N ASP A 298 12.68 -8.74 -3.37
CA ASP A 298 11.64 -8.86 -4.39
C ASP A 298 10.25 -8.63 -3.77
N LEU A 299 10.02 -9.02 -2.50
CA LEU A 299 8.76 -8.72 -1.78
C LEU A 299 8.51 -7.21 -1.68
N GLU A 300 9.56 -6.41 -1.44
CA GLU A 300 9.46 -4.94 -1.39
C GLU A 300 9.01 -4.32 -2.72
N LYS A 301 9.25 -5.00 -3.84
CA LYS A 301 8.89 -4.52 -5.19
C LYS A 301 7.50 -4.96 -5.63
N LEU A 302 6.85 -5.87 -4.90
CA LEU A 302 5.52 -6.38 -5.25
C LEU A 302 4.42 -5.37 -4.92
N SER A 303 3.45 -5.24 -5.83
CA SER A 303 2.21 -4.53 -5.54
C SER A 303 1.35 -5.30 -4.52
N GLN A 304 0.38 -4.62 -3.89
CA GLN A 304 -0.56 -5.27 -2.98
C GLN A 304 -1.31 -6.44 -3.64
N GLU A 305 -1.68 -6.31 -4.92
CA GLU A 305 -2.33 -7.38 -5.70
C GLU A 305 -1.39 -8.58 -5.92
N GLN A 306 -0.10 -8.33 -6.14
CA GLN A 306 0.91 -9.36 -6.32
C GLN A 306 1.22 -10.10 -5.02
N ASN A 307 1.27 -9.40 -3.88
CA ASN A 307 1.42 -10.00 -2.55
C ASN A 307 0.22 -10.88 -2.20
N GLU A 308 -1.00 -10.39 -2.44
CA GLU A 308 -2.24 -11.16 -2.24
C GLU A 308 -2.27 -12.42 -3.14
N TYR A 309 -1.80 -12.32 -4.39
CA TYR A 309 -1.67 -13.46 -5.28
C TYR A 309 -0.61 -14.46 -4.78
N CYS A 310 0.56 -13.98 -4.39
CA CYS A 310 1.65 -14.80 -3.86
C CYS A 310 1.19 -15.60 -2.64
N ARG A 311 0.53 -14.93 -1.69
CA ARG A 311 -0.09 -15.55 -0.51
C ARG A 311 -1.01 -16.72 -0.90
N LYS A 312 -2.02 -16.45 -1.76
CA LYS A 312 -2.96 -17.47 -2.24
C LYS A 312 -2.25 -18.61 -2.97
N PHE A 313 -1.19 -18.30 -3.70
CA PHE A 313 -0.42 -19.28 -4.46
C PHE A 313 0.35 -20.23 -3.55
N LEU A 314 0.99 -19.70 -2.51
CA LEU A 314 1.69 -20.49 -1.51
C LEU A 314 0.71 -21.30 -0.64
N GLU A 315 -0.43 -20.73 -0.24
CA GLU A 315 -1.51 -21.49 0.41
C GLU A 315 -1.94 -22.70 -0.46
N LYS A 316 -2.13 -22.47 -1.77
CA LYS A 316 -2.47 -23.54 -2.71
C LYS A 316 -1.35 -24.57 -2.90
N LEU A 317 -0.10 -24.15 -2.74
CA LEU A 317 1.05 -25.06 -2.76
C LEU A 317 1.05 -25.94 -1.50
N ALA A 318 0.77 -25.38 -0.32
CA ALA A 318 0.68 -26.13 0.94
C ALA A 318 -0.44 -27.19 0.93
N GLU A 319 -1.53 -26.95 0.19
CA GLU A 319 -2.63 -27.92 0.00
C GLU A 319 -2.21 -29.17 -0.79
N LYS A 320 -1.04 -29.19 -1.45
CA LYS A 320 -0.60 -30.34 -2.25
C LYS A 320 -0.46 -31.58 -1.38
N ALA A 321 -1.18 -32.63 -1.76
CA ALA A 321 -1.22 -33.90 -1.04
C ALA A 321 0.14 -34.59 -1.03
N GLU A 322 0.96 -34.36 -2.07
CA GLU A 322 2.27 -35.00 -2.22
C GLU A 322 3.34 -34.42 -1.26
N LEU A 323 3.14 -33.21 -0.71
CA LEU A 323 4.13 -32.56 0.16
C LEU A 323 4.16 -33.15 1.58
N LYS A 324 5.37 -33.37 2.08
CA LYS A 324 5.62 -33.76 3.48
C LYS A 324 5.17 -32.64 4.44
N GLN A 325 4.76 -33.02 5.65
CA GLN A 325 4.24 -32.08 6.65
C GLN A 325 5.24 -30.97 7.02
N GLU A 326 6.53 -31.29 7.10
CA GLU A 326 7.60 -30.30 7.38
C GLU A 326 7.66 -29.19 6.32
N ILE A 327 7.52 -29.54 5.04
CA ILE A 327 7.50 -28.57 3.94
C ILE A 327 6.26 -27.67 4.05
N LYS A 328 5.11 -28.24 4.41
CA LYS A 328 3.86 -27.47 4.60
C LYS A 328 4.00 -26.43 5.70
N ILE A 329 4.60 -26.81 6.84
CA ILE A 329 4.87 -25.88 7.95
C ILE A 329 5.79 -24.74 7.49
N ASN A 330 6.82 -25.03 6.68
CA ASN A 330 7.70 -24.00 6.14
C ASN A 330 6.94 -23.05 5.20
N ILE A 331 6.03 -23.56 4.36
CA ILE A 331 5.18 -22.72 3.50
C ILE A 331 4.25 -21.84 4.33
N GLU A 332 3.64 -22.38 5.39
CA GLU A 332 2.79 -21.61 6.30
C GLU A 332 3.57 -20.48 7.00
N ALA A 333 4.84 -20.72 7.36
CA ALA A 333 5.71 -19.71 7.95
C ALA A 333 6.00 -18.55 6.96
N GLU A 334 6.36 -18.86 5.72
CA GLU A 334 6.58 -17.87 4.66
C GLU A 334 5.31 -17.08 4.30
N VAL A 335 4.15 -17.75 4.25
CA VAL A 335 2.85 -17.10 4.07
C VAL A 335 2.59 -16.10 5.19
N LYS A 336 2.90 -16.45 6.44
CA LYS A 336 2.75 -15.55 7.59
C LYS A 336 3.68 -14.35 7.49
N GLU A 337 4.90 -14.53 6.98
CA GLU A 337 5.83 -13.42 6.73
C GLU A 337 5.32 -12.48 5.64
N ILE A 338 4.81 -13.00 4.50
CA ILE A 338 4.20 -12.18 3.44
C ILE A 338 3.00 -11.39 3.98
N VAL A 339 2.14 -12.03 4.77
CA VAL A 339 0.99 -11.35 5.38
C VAL A 339 1.47 -10.22 6.27
N ALA A 340 2.42 -10.50 7.17
CA ALA A 340 3.01 -9.49 8.06
C ALA A 340 3.65 -8.34 7.28
N HIS A 341 4.35 -8.61 6.18
CA HIS A 341 4.89 -7.58 5.30
C HIS A 341 3.74 -6.76 4.67
N THR A 342 2.75 -7.43 4.07
CA THR A 342 1.66 -6.79 3.32
C THR A 342 0.81 -5.84 4.17
N VAL A 343 0.50 -6.22 5.42
CA VAL A 343 -0.33 -5.38 6.32
C VAL A 343 0.44 -4.19 6.89
N ASN A 344 1.77 -4.21 6.82
CA ASN A 344 2.67 -3.22 7.39
C ASN A 344 3.37 -2.34 6.34
N THR A 345 3.40 -2.75 5.07
CA THR A 345 3.99 -1.96 4.00
C THR A 345 3.03 -0.82 3.62
N PRO A 346 3.47 0.45 3.71
CA PRO A 346 2.65 1.58 3.30
C PRO A 346 2.47 1.60 1.78
N ASN A 347 1.30 2.07 1.33
CA ASN A 347 1.07 2.28 -0.09
C ASN A 347 1.91 3.45 -0.65
N SER A 348 1.80 3.71 -1.96
CA SER A 348 2.53 4.79 -2.64
C SER A 348 2.30 6.20 -2.08
N ASN A 349 1.27 6.40 -1.26
CA ASN A 349 0.99 7.64 -0.55
C ASN A 349 1.46 7.62 0.92
N SER A 350 2.39 6.72 1.27
CA SER A 350 2.88 6.50 2.64
C SER A 350 1.77 6.17 3.66
N HIS A 351 0.63 5.64 3.22
CA HIS A 351 -0.43 5.20 4.12
C HIS A 351 -0.31 3.70 4.34
N CYS A 352 -0.05 3.30 5.59
CA CYS A 352 -0.23 1.92 6.03
C CYS A 352 -1.71 1.52 5.86
N PRO A 353 -2.03 0.27 5.50
CA PRO A 353 -3.41 -0.24 5.39
C PRO A 353 -4.26 0.09 6.64
N LEU A 354 -3.65 -0.01 7.81
CA LEU A 354 -4.28 0.30 9.09
C LEU A 354 -4.73 1.77 9.20
N HIS A 355 -3.95 2.72 8.68
CA HIS A 355 -4.31 4.15 8.67
C HIS A 355 -5.50 4.43 7.75
N LEU A 356 -5.59 3.72 6.62
CA LEU A 356 -6.72 3.83 5.70
C LEU A 356 -8.02 3.34 6.35
N ALA A 357 -7.98 2.21 7.06
CA ALA A 357 -9.13 1.68 7.78
C ALA A 357 -9.66 2.69 8.82
N ILE A 358 -8.76 3.37 9.55
CA ILE A 358 -9.13 4.43 10.51
C ILE A 358 -9.76 5.63 9.79
N ASN A 359 -9.12 6.15 8.74
CA ASN A 359 -9.59 7.33 8.01
C ASN A 359 -10.94 7.09 7.32
N ASN A 360 -11.20 5.86 6.88
CA ASN A 360 -12.44 5.44 6.24
C ASN A 360 -13.54 5.03 7.24
N TYR A 361 -13.27 5.06 8.55
CA TYR A 361 -14.19 4.58 9.60
C TYR A 361 -14.59 3.11 9.43
N ASP A 362 -13.75 2.31 8.77
CA ASP A 362 -13.95 0.88 8.57
C ASP A 362 -13.41 0.11 9.78
N THR A 363 -14.32 -0.28 10.68
CA THR A 363 -13.94 -1.00 11.90
C THR A 363 -13.79 -2.49 11.71
N GLU A 364 -14.34 -3.07 10.65
CA GLU A 364 -14.17 -4.51 10.41
C GLU A 364 -12.80 -4.75 9.76
N LEU A 365 -12.46 -3.98 8.71
CA LEU A 365 -11.13 -4.03 8.10
C LEU A 365 -10.03 -3.74 9.13
N PHE A 366 -10.27 -2.78 10.05
CA PHE A 366 -9.31 -2.50 11.12
C PHE A 366 -9.07 -3.70 12.05
N LYS A 367 -10.11 -4.47 12.38
CA LYS A 367 -9.95 -5.68 13.21
C LYS A 367 -9.23 -6.78 12.45
N GLU A 368 -9.58 -6.99 11.19
CA GLU A 368 -8.94 -7.98 10.32
C GLU A 368 -7.43 -7.70 10.22
N LEU A 369 -7.04 -6.46 9.92
CA LEU A 369 -5.63 -6.06 9.87
C LEU A 369 -4.89 -6.27 11.20
N LEU A 370 -5.52 -5.97 12.34
CA LEU A 370 -4.93 -6.26 13.65
C LEU A 370 -4.77 -7.78 13.90
N GLN A 371 -5.72 -8.60 13.47
CA GLN A 371 -5.63 -10.06 13.55
C GLN A 371 -4.48 -10.61 12.70
N GLU A 372 -4.23 -9.99 11.54
CA GLU A 372 -3.14 -10.33 10.62
C GLU A 372 -1.77 -9.78 11.06
N GLY A 373 -1.68 -9.08 12.19
CA GLY A 373 -0.43 -8.59 12.76
C GLY A 373 0.00 -7.20 12.30
N ALA A 374 -0.94 -6.37 11.87
CA ALA A 374 -0.67 -4.96 11.58
C ALA A 374 -0.09 -4.22 12.80
N ASP A 375 0.99 -3.49 12.56
CA ASP A 375 1.75 -2.77 13.56
C ASP A 375 1.20 -1.34 13.72
N ILE A 376 0.62 -1.10 14.89
CA ILE A 376 0.02 0.18 15.27
C ILE A 376 1.04 1.31 15.46
N SER A 377 2.33 0.97 15.58
CA SER A 377 3.41 1.93 15.82
C SER A 377 4.03 2.48 14.54
N LEU A 378 3.68 1.91 13.37
CA LEU A 378 4.21 2.38 12.09
C LEU A 378 3.72 3.79 11.78
N GLU A 379 4.65 4.59 11.29
CA GLU A 379 4.42 5.98 10.96
C GLU A 379 4.07 6.11 9.47
N GLY A 380 2.97 6.80 9.20
CA GLY A 380 2.53 7.11 7.84
C GLY A 380 2.84 8.56 7.47
N THR A 381 1.91 9.19 6.75
CA THR A 381 2.02 10.61 6.40
C THR A 381 2.13 11.51 7.63
N LYS A 382 3.08 12.45 7.61
CA LYS A 382 3.41 13.38 8.71
C LYS A 382 3.89 12.67 9.98
N GLU A 383 4.51 11.51 9.83
CA GLU A 383 4.99 10.68 10.95
C GLU A 383 3.87 10.31 11.93
N ASN A 384 2.62 10.26 11.46
CA ASN A 384 1.48 9.87 12.28
C ASN A 384 1.36 8.35 12.29
N ASN A 385 1.37 7.75 13.48
CA ASN A 385 0.98 6.37 13.68
C ASN A 385 -0.54 6.18 13.85
N ALA A 386 -0.99 4.95 14.07
CA ALA A 386 -2.41 4.61 14.20
C ALA A 386 -3.12 5.42 15.30
N LEU A 387 -2.48 5.65 16.45
CA LEU A 387 -3.08 6.42 17.54
C LEU A 387 -3.22 7.91 17.21
N HIS A 388 -2.30 8.48 16.42
CA HIS A 388 -2.44 9.86 15.90
C HIS A 388 -3.65 9.97 14.96
N HIS A 389 -3.83 9.02 14.05
CA HIS A 389 -5.02 8.97 13.18
C HIS A 389 -6.31 8.82 13.99
N ILE A 390 -6.34 7.95 14.99
CA ILE A 390 -7.48 7.78 15.90
C ILE A 390 -7.76 9.08 16.69
N ALA A 391 -6.73 9.80 17.10
CA ALA A 391 -6.85 11.08 17.81
C ALA A 391 -7.57 12.17 16.98
N LEU A 392 -7.51 12.10 15.64
CA LEU A 392 -8.19 13.02 14.73
C LEU A 392 -9.68 12.70 14.53
N LEU A 393 -10.12 11.48 14.88
CA LEU A 393 -11.52 11.07 14.81
C LEU A 393 -12.41 11.85 15.79
N LYS A 394 -13.70 11.95 15.45
CA LYS A 394 -14.70 12.67 16.26
C LYS A 394 -15.53 11.69 17.10
N GLY A 395 -15.88 12.15 18.30
CA GLY A 395 -16.89 11.50 19.14
C GLY A 395 -16.47 10.10 19.59
N GLU A 396 -17.44 9.18 19.56
CA GLU A 396 -17.28 7.82 20.07
C GLU A 396 -16.32 6.95 19.24
N TYR A 397 -16.14 7.25 17.95
CA TYR A 397 -15.26 6.48 17.07
C TYR A 397 -13.83 6.39 17.61
N LYS A 398 -13.31 7.50 18.14
CA LYS A 398 -11.99 7.53 18.78
C LYS A 398 -11.86 6.49 19.91
N ILE A 399 -12.90 6.38 20.74
CA ILE A 399 -12.96 5.40 21.83
C ILE A 399 -13.18 3.99 21.27
N LYS A 400 -13.99 3.84 20.22
CA LYS A 400 -14.25 2.54 19.58
C LYS A 400 -12.95 1.92 19.07
N TYR A 401 -12.15 2.65 18.30
CA TYR A 401 -10.86 2.17 17.78
C TYR A 401 -9.83 1.93 18.90
N LEU A 402 -9.72 2.85 19.87
CA LEU A 402 -8.81 2.65 20.99
C LEU A 402 -9.16 1.39 21.79
N LYS A 403 -10.44 1.15 22.07
CA LYS A 403 -10.89 -0.07 22.75
C LYS A 403 -10.52 -1.33 21.99
N LEU A 404 -10.66 -1.34 20.66
CA LEU A 404 -10.23 -2.47 19.86
C LEU A 404 -8.72 -2.72 20.07
N ILE A 405 -7.87 -1.70 19.97
CA ILE A 405 -6.43 -1.87 20.23
C ILE A 405 -6.18 -2.46 21.62
N LEU A 406 -6.81 -1.92 22.66
CA LEU A 406 -6.64 -2.42 24.04
C LEU A 406 -7.17 -3.84 24.23
N ASP A 407 -8.27 -4.22 23.57
CA ASP A 407 -8.82 -5.57 23.63
C ASP A 407 -7.91 -6.58 22.92
N PHE A 408 -7.24 -6.16 21.84
CA PHE A 408 -6.25 -6.97 21.12
C PHE A 408 -4.92 -7.09 21.86
N GLU A 409 -4.52 -6.06 22.60
CA GLU A 409 -3.35 -6.10 23.49
C GLU A 409 -3.58 -7.09 24.64
N LYS A 410 -4.75 -7.05 25.29
CA LYS A 410 -5.13 -8.03 26.33
C LYS A 410 -5.17 -9.48 25.84
N LYS A 411 -5.41 -9.68 24.54
CA LYS A 411 -5.38 -11.00 23.89
C LYS A 411 -3.97 -11.44 23.50
N GLY A 412 -2.95 -10.60 23.70
CA GLY A 412 -1.57 -10.86 23.30
C GLY A 412 -1.31 -10.77 21.79
N ILE A 413 -2.26 -10.23 21.01
CA ILE A 413 -2.09 -10.05 19.56
C ILE A 413 -1.21 -8.82 19.29
N ILE A 414 -1.44 -7.73 20.05
CA ILE A 414 -0.59 -6.56 20.06
C ILE A 414 0.32 -6.66 21.30
N SER A 415 1.63 -6.53 21.13
CA SER A 415 2.52 -6.48 22.30
C SER A 415 2.39 -5.15 23.03
N SER A 416 2.48 -5.17 24.36
CA SER A 416 2.48 -3.94 25.16
C SER A 416 3.62 -2.99 24.75
N GLU A 417 4.75 -3.52 24.28
CA GLU A 417 5.84 -2.74 23.70
C GLU A 417 5.40 -1.91 22.49
N LYS A 418 4.71 -2.53 21.51
CA LYS A 418 4.19 -1.81 20.34
C LYS A 418 3.16 -0.76 20.73
N LEU A 419 2.31 -1.06 21.72
CA LEU A 419 1.36 -0.09 22.27
C LEU A 419 2.07 1.09 22.92
N HIS A 420 3.07 0.85 23.78
CA HIS A 420 3.84 1.90 24.43
C HIS A 420 4.59 2.76 23.42
N LYS A 421 5.23 2.13 22.43
CA LYS A 421 5.89 2.83 21.32
C LYS A 421 4.91 3.73 20.57
N ALA A 422 3.72 3.24 20.24
CA ALA A 422 2.71 4.03 19.54
C ALA A 422 2.18 5.20 20.39
N ILE A 423 2.04 5.03 21.71
CA ILE A 423 1.58 6.09 22.63
C ILE A 423 2.64 7.20 22.74
N ASN A 424 3.91 6.82 22.74
CA ASN A 424 5.05 7.70 23.02
C ASN A 424 5.73 8.26 21.77
N ALA A 425 5.38 7.78 20.58
CA ALA A 425 5.86 8.38 19.35
C ALA A 425 5.30 9.80 19.22
N LYS A 426 6.16 10.72 18.78
CA LYS A 426 5.78 12.05 18.35
C LYS A 426 5.72 12.07 16.83
N ASN A 427 4.78 12.83 16.29
CA ASN A 427 4.68 13.03 14.85
C ASN A 427 5.60 14.17 14.36
N GLU A 428 5.49 14.53 13.08
CA GLU A 428 6.29 15.58 12.42
C GLU A 428 6.19 16.95 13.11
N ASP A 429 5.08 17.23 13.80
CA ASP A 429 4.86 18.46 14.57
C ASP A 429 5.44 18.39 16.01
N ASP A 430 6.22 17.36 16.34
CA ASP A 430 6.68 17.03 17.70
C ASP A 430 5.53 16.80 18.70
N LYS A 431 4.39 16.25 18.24
CA LYS A 431 3.19 16.06 19.07
C LYS A 431 2.87 14.60 19.33
N TYR A 432 2.50 14.27 20.57
CA TYR A 432 1.96 12.97 20.95
C TYR A 432 0.50 12.78 20.45
N PRO A 433 0.01 11.52 20.33
CA PRO A 433 -1.39 11.24 19.99
C PRO A 433 -2.41 11.94 20.91
N ALA A 434 -2.11 11.99 22.21
CA ALA A 434 -2.94 12.65 23.20
C ALA A 434 -3.00 14.18 22.98
N GLN A 435 -1.88 14.81 22.66
CA GLN A 435 -1.82 16.24 22.33
C GLN A 435 -2.58 16.55 21.04
N ILE A 436 -2.50 15.71 20.01
CA ILE A 436 -3.31 15.84 18.79
C ILE A 436 -4.80 15.81 19.11
N ALA A 437 -5.25 14.86 19.93
CA ALA A 437 -6.65 14.78 20.34
C ALA A 437 -7.11 16.05 21.07
N LEU A 438 -6.26 16.61 21.93
CA LEU A 438 -6.51 17.83 22.70
C LEU A 438 -6.54 19.06 21.80
N ILE A 439 -5.60 19.22 20.87
CA ILE A 439 -5.54 20.34 19.93
C ILE A 439 -6.77 20.32 19.01
N ARG A 440 -7.08 19.15 18.43
CA ARG A 440 -8.21 18.95 17.51
C ARG A 440 -9.55 19.39 18.09
N GLN A 441 -9.77 19.22 19.39
CA GLN A 441 -11.02 19.62 20.04
C GLN A 441 -11.21 21.15 20.13
N THR A 442 -10.11 21.90 20.05
CA THR A 442 -10.08 23.36 20.17
C THR A 442 -10.40 24.07 18.85
N GLU A 443 -10.22 23.37 17.73
CA GLU A 443 -10.50 23.86 16.38
C GLU A 443 -12.00 24.03 16.13
N LYS A 444 -12.38 25.11 15.43
CA LYS A 444 -13.75 25.32 14.98
C LYS A 444 -13.99 24.47 13.72
N ILE A 445 -15.09 23.72 13.68
CA ILE A 445 -15.52 23.01 12.47
C ILE A 445 -15.81 24.05 11.38
N PRO A 446 -15.22 23.94 10.17
CA PRO A 446 -15.59 24.79 9.03
C PRO A 446 -17.09 24.75 8.79
N SER A 447 -17.71 25.91 8.55
CA SER A 447 -19.18 26.06 8.40
C SER A 447 -19.80 25.08 7.39
N LYS A 448 -19.05 24.69 6.35
CA LYS A 448 -19.48 23.76 5.29
C LYS A 448 -19.71 22.30 5.74
N LEU A 449 -19.21 21.88 6.92
CA LEU A 449 -19.43 20.52 7.46
C LEU A 449 -20.51 20.46 8.56
N LYS A 450 -21.21 21.58 8.84
CA LYS A 450 -22.26 21.61 9.87
C LYS A 450 -23.49 20.79 9.49
N ASP A 451 -23.80 20.66 8.20
CA ASP A 451 -25.04 19.99 7.76
C ASP A 451 -25.02 18.47 7.99
N PHE A 452 -23.86 17.82 7.92
CA PHE A 452 -23.71 16.41 8.31
C PHE A 452 -23.88 16.18 9.82
N SER A 453 -23.56 17.17 10.64
CA SER A 453 -23.56 17.04 12.11
C SER A 453 -24.93 17.15 12.77
N ARG A 454 -26.01 17.49 12.03
CA ARG A 454 -27.38 17.52 12.58
C ARG A 454 -28.01 16.14 12.77
N ARG A 455 -27.47 15.09 12.14
CA ARG A 455 -28.15 13.79 12.04
C ARG A 455 -27.84 12.80 13.19
N VAL A 456 -27.00 13.15 14.16
CA VAL A 456 -26.65 12.27 15.29
C VAL A 456 -26.86 13.00 16.61
N ARG A 457 -28.01 12.74 17.26
CA ARG A 457 -28.25 13.15 18.66
C ARG A 457 -27.75 12.04 19.59
N SER A 458 -26.62 12.28 20.24
CA SER A 458 -26.40 11.79 21.61
C SER A 458 -25.66 12.87 22.41
N ARG A 459 -26.11 13.14 23.65
CA ARG A 459 -25.31 13.82 24.68
C ARG A 459 -24.61 12.70 25.44
N PRO A 460 -23.26 12.65 25.43
CA PRO A 460 -22.43 13.50 26.29
C PRO A 460 -21.65 14.58 25.53
N THR A 461 -21.25 15.63 26.24
CA THR A 461 -20.52 16.78 25.66
C THR A 461 -19.22 16.32 24.97
N LYS A 462 -18.90 16.90 23.80
CA LYS A 462 -17.72 16.58 22.94
C LYS A 462 -16.39 16.36 23.69
N HIS A 463 -16.24 16.93 24.89
CA HIS A 463 -15.08 16.83 25.78
C HIS A 463 -14.92 15.45 26.45
N TYR A 464 -15.99 14.68 26.62
CA TYR A 464 -15.92 13.39 27.32
C TYR A 464 -15.06 12.39 26.55
N TYR A 465 -15.28 12.26 25.24
CA TYR A 465 -14.53 11.30 24.42
C TYR A 465 -13.04 11.65 24.32
N THR A 466 -12.69 12.94 24.19
CA THR A 466 -11.28 13.36 24.20
C THR A 466 -10.64 13.13 25.55
N ALA A 467 -11.30 13.54 26.65
CA ALA A 467 -10.77 13.32 28.00
C ALA A 467 -10.56 11.83 28.29
N LYS A 468 -11.55 11.00 27.94
CA LYS A 468 -11.45 9.55 28.10
C LYS A 468 -10.34 8.94 27.25
N PHE A 469 -10.24 9.34 25.98
CA PHE A 469 -9.16 8.87 25.12
C PHE A 469 -7.78 9.18 25.71
N CYS A 470 -7.54 10.45 26.07
CA CYS A 470 -6.27 10.84 26.69
C CYS A 470 -6.03 10.09 28.00
N ALA A 471 -7.05 9.95 28.86
CA ALA A 471 -6.93 9.21 30.11
C ALA A 471 -6.52 7.74 29.91
N GLU A 472 -7.14 7.06 28.96
CA GLU A 472 -6.82 5.66 28.62
C GLU A 472 -5.39 5.54 28.07
N LEU A 473 -4.94 6.50 27.23
CA LEU A 473 -3.54 6.53 26.78
C LEU A 473 -2.57 6.73 27.95
N LEU A 474 -2.87 7.63 28.89
CA LEU A 474 -2.01 7.90 30.06
C LEU A 474 -1.94 6.73 31.05
N GLN A 475 -3.01 5.94 31.15
CA GLN A 475 -3.04 4.74 31.98
C GLN A 475 -2.14 3.65 31.40
N ASN A 476 -2.01 3.59 30.07
CA ASN A 476 -1.15 2.64 29.35
C ASN A 476 0.21 3.25 28.97
N CYS A 477 0.53 4.45 29.44
CA CYS A 477 1.82 5.12 29.20
C CYS A 477 2.79 4.84 30.36
N ALA A 478 4.05 4.54 30.02
CA ALA A 478 5.10 4.24 30.99
C ALA A 478 5.82 5.49 31.54
N GLU A 479 5.91 6.61 30.80
CA GLU A 479 6.79 7.74 31.15
C GLU A 479 6.16 9.11 30.80
N ASN A 480 6.63 10.20 31.43
CA ASN A 480 6.34 11.59 31.04
C ASN A 480 4.86 11.96 30.80
N LYS A 481 3.94 11.37 31.58
CA LYS A 481 2.48 11.53 31.46
C LYS A 481 1.98 12.98 31.37
N SER A 482 2.66 13.91 32.05
CA SER A 482 2.36 15.34 31.99
C SER A 482 2.53 15.91 30.57
N ASP A 483 3.61 15.53 29.88
CA ASP A 483 3.96 16.07 28.57
C ASP A 483 2.93 15.67 27.51
N HIS A 484 2.38 14.45 27.60
CA HIS A 484 1.32 13.96 26.71
C HIS A 484 0.05 14.81 26.73
N ILE A 485 -0.18 15.59 27.78
CA ILE A 485 -1.37 16.45 27.90
C ILE A 485 -1.06 17.94 27.90
N THR A 486 0.21 18.34 28.00
CA THR A 486 0.65 19.72 27.78
C THR A 486 0.58 20.07 26.31
N ILE A 487 -0.07 21.19 25.96
CA ILE A 487 -0.17 21.69 24.58
C ILE A 487 0.31 23.15 24.45
N PRO A 488 0.66 23.62 23.23
CA PRO A 488 1.08 25.01 22.98
C PRO A 488 0.04 26.06 23.43
N LYS A 489 0.53 27.23 23.84
CA LYS A 489 -0.26 28.31 24.49
C LYS A 489 -1.45 28.77 23.65
N GLU A 490 -1.30 28.83 22.33
CA GLU A 490 -2.32 29.22 21.34
C GLU A 490 -3.56 28.30 21.33
N HIS A 491 -3.40 27.06 21.80
CA HIS A 491 -4.48 26.07 21.88
C HIS A 491 -5.12 26.00 23.28
N ARG A 492 -4.57 26.66 24.31
CA ARG A 492 -5.03 26.62 25.71
C ARG A 492 -6.33 27.42 25.96
N LYS A 493 -7.42 27.00 25.31
CA LYS A 493 -8.76 27.62 25.41
C LYS A 493 -9.57 27.00 26.55
N GLN A 494 -10.70 27.62 26.91
CA GLN A 494 -11.60 27.11 27.97
C GLN A 494 -12.00 25.63 27.79
N LYS A 495 -12.13 25.18 26.55
CA LYS A 495 -12.41 23.77 26.22
C LYS A 495 -11.30 22.82 26.65
N TYR A 496 -10.05 23.23 26.45
CA TYR A 496 -8.88 22.46 26.87
C TYR A 496 -8.84 22.37 28.39
N TYR A 497 -9.02 23.48 29.11
CA TYR A 497 -9.10 23.50 30.57
C TYR A 497 -10.15 22.51 31.12
N GLN A 498 -11.38 22.53 30.59
CA GLN A 498 -12.44 21.61 31.00
C GLN A 498 -12.08 20.13 30.75
N THR A 499 -11.30 19.86 29.70
CA THR A 499 -10.88 18.51 29.33
C THR A 499 -9.76 18.03 30.25
N ILE A 500 -8.79 18.90 30.55
CA ILE A 500 -7.71 18.63 31.52
C ILE A 500 -8.27 18.35 32.91
N LYS A 501 -9.25 19.14 33.37
CA LYS A 501 -9.91 18.87 34.66
C LYS A 501 -10.49 17.46 34.72
N ARG A 502 -11.16 17.02 33.66
CA ARG A 502 -11.69 15.65 33.56
C ARG A 502 -10.59 14.58 33.48
N ILE A 503 -9.50 14.83 32.76
CA ILE A 503 -8.36 13.91 32.71
C ILE A 503 -7.76 13.75 34.10
N LYS A 504 -7.59 14.86 34.83
CA LYS A 504 -7.14 14.87 36.22
C LYS A 504 -8.09 14.10 37.13
N ASP A 505 -9.41 14.29 36.98
CA ASP A 505 -10.40 13.54 37.76
C ASP A 505 -10.33 12.02 37.51
N ILE A 506 -9.95 11.57 36.29
CA ILE A 506 -9.87 10.15 35.92
C ILE A 506 -8.51 9.52 36.28
N THR A 507 -7.42 10.26 36.13
CA THR A 507 -6.05 9.71 36.15
C THR A 507 -5.17 10.26 37.27
N GLY A 508 -5.56 11.37 37.90
CA GLY A 508 -4.70 12.15 38.80
C GLY A 508 -3.62 12.98 38.10
N VAL A 509 -3.45 12.86 36.77
CA VAL A 509 -2.40 13.55 36.02
C VAL A 509 -2.81 14.98 35.67
N SER A 510 -1.90 15.93 35.94
CA SER A 510 -1.99 17.33 35.52
C SER A 510 -0.94 17.63 34.44
N PRO A 511 -1.17 18.64 33.57
CA PRO A 511 -0.12 19.14 32.68
C PRO A 511 0.99 19.80 33.51
N ASP A 512 2.06 20.23 32.83
CA ASP A 512 3.19 20.89 33.47
C ASP A 512 2.75 22.09 34.32
N GLN A 513 3.56 22.40 35.34
CA GLN A 513 3.21 23.39 36.35
C GLN A 513 2.89 24.76 35.75
N GLU A 514 3.67 25.23 34.77
CA GLU A 514 3.45 26.52 34.11
C GLU A 514 2.08 26.53 33.39
N THR A 515 1.78 25.47 32.64
CA THR A 515 0.49 25.31 31.98
C THR A 515 -0.66 25.24 32.98
N GLN A 516 -0.51 24.49 34.06
CA GLN A 516 -1.55 24.34 35.08
C GLN A 516 -1.86 25.69 35.76
N GLU A 517 -0.84 26.45 36.16
CA GLU A 517 -1.00 27.77 36.77
C GLU A 517 -1.68 28.77 35.82
N GLU A 518 -1.26 28.80 34.55
CA GLU A 518 -1.85 29.67 33.52
C GLU A 518 -3.34 29.37 33.31
N LEU A 519 -3.71 28.08 33.26
CA LEU A 519 -5.10 27.67 33.07
C LEU A 519 -6.00 28.04 34.26
N GLU A 520 -5.52 27.83 35.48
CA GLU A 520 -6.26 28.21 36.69
C GLU A 520 -6.43 29.73 36.77
N GLU A 521 -5.37 30.50 36.50
CA GLU A 521 -5.46 31.96 36.46
C GLU A 521 -6.50 32.44 35.44
N ARG A 522 -6.46 31.91 34.22
CA ARG A 522 -7.34 32.35 33.12
C ARG A 522 -8.79 31.91 33.26
N PHE A 523 -9.05 30.69 33.75
CA PHE A 523 -10.38 30.08 33.64
C PHE A 523 -11.06 29.76 34.97
N SER A 524 -10.34 29.62 36.08
CA SER A 524 -10.92 29.28 37.39
C SER A 524 -11.84 30.40 37.90
N LYS A 525 -11.41 31.66 37.78
CA LYS A 525 -12.12 32.86 38.26
C LYS A 525 -13.43 33.15 37.51
N LYS A 526 -13.55 32.72 36.24
CA LYS A 526 -14.73 33.01 35.39
C LYS A 526 -15.98 32.23 35.80
N ASN A 527 -15.82 31.09 36.49
CA ASN A 527 -16.93 30.31 37.01
C ASN A 527 -17.45 30.83 38.36
N ALA A 528 -16.58 31.41 39.20
CA ALA A 528 -17.00 32.04 40.46
C ALA A 528 -17.97 33.20 40.22
N HIS A 529 -17.67 34.09 39.27
CA HIS A 529 -18.57 35.19 38.89
C HIS A 529 -19.92 34.70 38.33
N LYS A 530 -19.96 33.59 37.58
CA LYS A 530 -21.23 33.04 37.05
C LYS A 530 -22.11 32.41 38.13
N ASN A 531 -21.51 31.72 39.10
CA ASN A 531 -22.24 31.10 40.21
C ASN A 531 -22.77 32.13 41.22
N ILE A 532 -22.12 33.29 41.37
CA ILE A 532 -22.61 34.38 42.24
C ILE A 532 -23.70 35.21 41.54
N ASN A 533 -23.58 35.47 40.23
CA ASN A 533 -24.58 36.25 39.48
C ASN A 533 -25.94 35.55 39.33
N LEU A 534 -25.98 34.21 39.31
CA LEU A 534 -27.22 33.44 39.13
C LEU A 534 -28.23 33.59 40.30
N PRO A 535 -27.85 33.38 41.58
CA PRO A 535 -28.75 33.59 42.72
C PRO A 535 -29.13 35.06 42.90
N VAL A 536 -28.22 36.00 42.66
CA VAL A 536 -28.51 37.44 42.75
C VAL A 536 -29.53 37.87 41.68
N GLY A 537 -29.42 37.34 40.46
CA GLY A 537 -30.39 37.58 39.40
C GLY A 537 -31.78 37.03 39.72
N TRP A 538 -31.89 35.89 40.40
CA TRP A 538 -33.17 35.32 40.84
C TRP A 538 -33.81 36.16 41.95
N ILE A 539 -33.01 36.64 42.91
CA ILE A 539 -33.49 37.52 44.00
C ILE A 539 -33.99 38.85 43.43
N LEU A 540 -33.22 39.47 42.52
CA LEU A 540 -33.59 40.74 41.91
C LEU A 540 -34.85 40.59 41.02
N GLY A 541 -34.96 39.50 40.27
CA GLY A 541 -36.14 39.17 39.49
C GLY A 541 -37.39 38.96 40.35
N GLY A 542 -37.25 38.27 41.49
CA GLY A 542 -38.33 38.09 42.46
C GLY A 542 -38.80 39.40 43.08
N LEU A 543 -37.88 40.30 43.45
CA LEU A 543 -38.20 41.62 43.98
C LEU A 543 -38.92 42.51 42.96
N ILE A 544 -38.50 42.47 41.68
CA ILE A 544 -39.18 43.19 40.59
C ILE A 544 -40.60 42.63 40.34
N PHE A 545 -40.76 41.31 40.45
CA PHE A 545 -42.09 40.71 40.31
C PHE A 545 -43.03 41.11 41.45
N ALA A 546 -42.50 41.13 42.69
CA ALA A 546 -43.25 41.54 43.88
C ALA A 546 -43.64 43.02 43.86
N THR A 547 -42.78 43.93 43.36
CA THR A 547 -43.14 45.36 43.21
C THR A 547 -44.30 45.55 42.23
N VAL A 548 -44.23 44.90 41.07
CA VAL A 548 -45.28 44.97 40.04
C VAL A 548 -46.60 44.41 40.60
N PHE A 549 -46.54 43.30 41.31
CA PHE A 549 -47.73 42.69 41.91
C PHE A 549 -48.35 43.58 43.01
N CYS A 550 -47.53 44.18 43.88
CA CYS A 550 -48.02 45.11 44.92
C CYS A 550 -48.65 46.38 44.31
N ALA A 551 -48.08 46.89 43.22
CA ALA A 551 -48.64 48.05 42.50
C ALA A 551 -49.98 47.70 41.84
N LEU A 552 -50.09 46.53 41.20
CA LEU A 552 -51.34 46.06 40.59
C LEU A 552 -52.44 45.77 41.63
N ALA A 553 -52.06 45.35 42.84
CA ALA A 553 -52.97 45.15 43.96
C ALA A 553 -53.38 46.45 44.68
N GLY A 554 -52.93 47.62 44.21
CA GLY A 554 -53.26 48.94 44.77
C GLY A 554 -52.47 49.33 46.03
N ASN A 555 -51.49 48.51 46.46
CA ASN A 555 -50.68 48.80 47.64
C ASN A 555 -49.42 49.59 47.28
N MET A 556 -49.62 50.87 46.98
CA MET A 556 -48.57 51.78 46.49
C MET A 556 -47.44 52.02 47.49
N ILE A 557 -47.71 51.89 48.81
CA ILE A 557 -46.69 52.03 49.86
C ILE A 557 -45.70 50.85 49.82
N ALA A 558 -46.21 49.62 49.71
CA ALA A 558 -45.37 48.43 49.61
C ALA A 558 -44.57 48.40 48.29
N ALA A 559 -45.18 48.82 47.19
CA ALA A 559 -44.50 48.96 45.90
C ALA A 559 -43.36 49.99 45.96
N ALA A 560 -43.59 51.14 46.60
CA ALA A 560 -42.57 52.16 46.80
C ALA A 560 -41.41 51.65 47.67
N ALA A 561 -41.71 50.99 48.80
CA ALA A 561 -40.67 50.44 49.68
C ALA A 561 -39.80 49.37 48.98
N LEU A 562 -40.41 48.46 48.23
CA LEU A 562 -39.69 47.46 47.46
C LEU A 562 -38.88 48.09 46.32
N SER A 563 -39.38 49.18 45.69
CA SER A 563 -38.62 49.92 44.66
C SER A 563 -37.36 50.59 45.21
N VAL A 564 -37.43 51.16 46.43
CA VAL A 564 -36.27 51.71 47.14
C VAL A 564 -35.27 50.60 47.48
N THR A 565 -35.77 49.44 47.88
CA THR A 565 -34.94 48.27 48.20
C THR A 565 -34.19 47.76 46.97
N ILE A 566 -34.85 47.71 45.81
CA ILE A 566 -34.22 47.39 44.51
C ILE A 566 -33.14 48.43 44.16
N ALA A 567 -33.42 49.72 44.34
CA ALA A 567 -32.46 50.79 44.05
C ALA A 567 -31.21 50.70 44.95
N VAL A 568 -31.39 50.42 46.24
CA VAL A 568 -30.29 50.21 47.20
C VAL A 568 -29.47 48.98 46.80
N CYS A 569 -30.12 47.86 46.47
CA CYS A 569 -29.43 46.66 45.99
C CYS A 569 -28.63 46.94 44.71
N ALA A 570 -29.20 47.68 43.76
CA ALA A 570 -28.54 48.07 42.51
C ALA A 570 -27.32 48.97 42.73
N MET A 571 -27.36 49.86 43.73
CA MET A 571 -26.22 50.71 44.10
C MET A 571 -25.14 49.96 44.89
N CYS A 572 -25.52 49.03 45.76
CA CYS A 572 -24.57 48.29 46.61
C CYS A 572 -23.89 47.14 45.87
N TYR A 573 -24.54 46.54 44.86
CA TYR A 573 -24.02 45.37 44.14
C TYR A 573 -22.66 45.58 43.44
N PRO A 574 -22.41 46.70 42.72
CA PRO A 574 -21.11 46.98 42.10
C PRO A 574 -20.00 47.20 43.14
N VAL A 575 -20.35 47.77 44.29
CA VAL A 575 -19.42 48.03 45.40
C VAL A 575 -19.02 46.72 46.08
N TYR A 576 -20.00 45.84 46.33
CA TYR A 576 -19.78 44.49 46.83
C TYR A 576 -18.86 43.68 45.91
N LEU A 577 -19.12 43.68 44.59
CA LEU A 577 -18.27 42.98 43.61
C LEU A 577 -16.82 43.48 43.62
N LYS A 578 -16.59 44.80 43.76
CA LYS A 578 -15.24 45.37 43.87
C LYS A 578 -14.53 44.95 45.15
N LEU A 579 -15.24 44.93 46.28
CA LEU A 579 -14.71 44.51 47.59
C LEU A 579 -14.38 43.01 47.64
N GLU A 580 -15.27 42.16 47.13
CA GLU A 580 -15.08 40.71 47.04
C GLU A 580 -13.86 40.37 46.15
N ASN A 581 -13.71 41.08 45.03
CA ASN A 581 -12.54 40.93 44.15
C ASN A 581 -11.23 41.36 44.84
N ALA A 582 -11.26 42.43 45.64
CA ALA A 582 -10.10 42.90 46.39
C ALA A 582 -9.71 41.95 47.54
N LEU A 583 -10.70 41.38 48.24
CA LEU A 583 -10.50 40.38 49.30
C LEU A 583 -9.92 39.07 48.75
N ASN A 584 -10.47 38.57 47.64
CA ASN A 584 -9.95 37.37 46.98
C ASN A 584 -8.52 37.58 46.44
N ALA A 585 -8.21 38.77 45.93
CA ALA A 585 -6.85 39.13 45.52
C ALA A 585 -5.87 39.15 46.71
N ARG A 586 -6.31 39.60 47.90
CA ARG A 586 -5.50 39.56 49.14
C ARG A 586 -5.26 38.13 49.62
N ASN A 587 -6.29 37.31 49.71
CA ASN A 587 -6.15 35.92 50.19
C ASN A 587 -5.24 35.08 49.29
N SER A 588 -5.26 35.32 47.97
CA SER A 588 -4.34 34.67 47.02
C SER A 588 -2.87 35.08 47.19
N LYS A 589 -2.60 36.26 47.78
CA LYS A 589 -1.24 36.71 48.11
C LYS A 589 -0.77 36.14 49.45
N THR A 590 -1.66 35.99 50.43
CA THR A 590 -1.32 35.46 51.75
C THR A 590 -1.03 33.96 51.74
N GLN A 591 -1.64 33.21 50.81
CA GLN A 591 -1.38 31.78 50.65
C GLN A 591 -0.07 31.47 49.90
N LYS A 592 0.51 32.45 49.18
CA LYS A 592 1.83 32.35 48.56
C LYS A 592 2.99 32.65 49.53
N SER A 593 2.70 33.12 50.75
CA SER A 593 3.71 33.51 51.74
C SER A 593 3.81 32.57 52.95
N SER A 594 3.02 31.49 53.03
CA SER A 594 3.06 30.55 54.16
C SER A 594 3.75 29.20 53.89
N ASP A 595 4.22 28.95 52.67
CA ASP A 595 4.97 27.73 52.33
C ASP A 595 6.47 28.04 52.24
N GLN A 596 7.09 28.29 53.40
CA GLN A 596 8.53 28.09 53.62
C GLN A 596 8.69 27.30 54.92
N PRO A 597 9.34 26.12 54.92
CA PRO A 597 9.59 25.37 56.14
C PRO A 597 10.77 25.95 56.93
N GLU A 598 10.62 25.96 58.25
CA GLU A 598 11.64 26.31 59.24
C GLU A 598 12.90 25.43 59.11
N ASN A 599 14.06 26.06 59.17
CA ASN A 599 15.38 25.44 59.21
C ASN A 599 15.63 24.71 60.54
N THR A 600 16.36 23.60 60.49
CA THR A 600 17.24 23.16 61.59
C THR A 600 18.64 22.90 61.05
N GLU A 601 19.61 23.19 61.90
CA GLU A 601 21.01 23.56 61.66
C GLU A 601 21.91 22.47 61.05
N SER A 602 22.88 22.89 60.22
CA SER A 602 24.32 22.63 60.44
C SER A 602 25.18 23.37 59.40
N SER A 603 26.05 24.27 59.86
CA SER A 603 27.25 24.79 59.14
C SER A 603 28.47 23.90 59.50
N PRO A 604 29.69 24.05 58.92
CA PRO A 604 30.21 25.18 58.13
C PRO A 604 31.13 24.84 56.92
N SER A 605 31.39 25.81 56.03
CA SER A 605 32.75 26.36 55.79
C SER A 605 32.86 27.32 54.59
N SER A 606 33.65 28.38 54.83
CA SER A 606 34.56 29.14 53.94
C SER A 606 34.01 30.13 52.88
N GLU A 607 34.28 31.40 53.23
CA GLU A 607 35.09 32.39 52.49
C GLU A 607 34.54 33.21 51.29
N ASN A 608 34.68 34.53 51.52
CA ASN A 608 35.18 35.59 50.61
C ASN A 608 34.19 36.45 49.78
N ALA A 609 34.09 37.69 50.29
CA ALA A 609 34.54 38.93 49.63
C ALA A 609 33.54 39.85 48.90
N LYS A 610 33.37 41.03 49.54
CA LYS A 610 33.53 42.42 49.04
C LYS A 610 32.47 43.03 48.09
N ASN A 611 31.91 44.13 48.62
CA ASN A 611 31.63 45.45 48.00
C ASN A 611 30.60 45.48 46.86
N SER A 612 29.71 46.48 46.70
CA SER A 612 29.75 47.93 46.94
C SER A 612 28.29 48.46 46.88
N LYS A 613 27.83 49.35 47.78
CA LYS A 613 27.71 50.83 47.59
C LYS A 613 26.77 51.23 46.41
N THR A 614 25.77 52.12 46.46
CA THR A 614 25.37 53.23 47.36
C THR A 614 24.07 53.89 46.83
N GLN A 615 23.22 54.43 47.74
CA GLN A 615 22.25 55.58 47.65
C GLN A 615 21.20 55.63 46.51
N GLU A 616 20.00 56.21 46.65
CA GLU A 616 19.62 57.41 47.41
C GLU A 616 18.09 57.52 47.69
N SER A 617 17.75 58.41 48.63
CA SER A 617 16.46 58.75 49.25
C SER A 617 15.37 59.29 48.27
N SER A 618 14.07 59.39 48.58
CA SER A 618 13.51 60.18 49.68
C SER A 618 12.04 59.86 50.02
N SER A 619 11.73 60.26 51.24
CA SER A 619 10.52 60.24 52.07
C SER A 619 9.30 61.01 51.55
N GLN A 620 8.07 60.54 51.85
CA GLN A 620 7.21 61.18 52.88
C GLN A 620 5.93 60.39 53.21
N SER A 621 5.50 60.62 54.45
CA SER A 621 4.42 60.07 55.28
C SER A 621 2.99 60.27 54.77
N GLU A 622 2.04 59.41 55.19
CA GLU A 622 0.82 59.84 55.92
C GLU A 622 -0.04 58.66 56.43
N TYR A 623 -0.44 58.79 57.70
CA TYR A 623 -1.56 58.19 58.45
C TYR A 623 -1.85 56.66 58.37
N THR A 624 -1.41 55.95 59.41
CA THR A 624 -1.96 54.64 59.81
C THR A 624 -3.27 54.79 60.56
N GLU A 625 -4.40 54.57 59.89
CA GLU A 625 -5.66 54.21 60.56
C GLU A 625 -5.64 52.73 60.97
N ASN A 626 -5.99 52.49 62.23
CA ASN A 626 -5.90 51.21 62.92
C ASN A 626 -6.77 50.12 62.24
N PRO A 627 -6.25 48.94 61.89
CA PRO A 627 -7.00 47.88 61.19
C PRO A 627 -8.19 47.30 61.99
N ALA A 628 -8.24 47.52 63.30
CA ALA A 628 -9.34 47.09 64.17
C ALA A 628 -10.68 47.77 63.82
N THR A 629 -10.66 49.04 63.40
CA THR A 629 -11.87 49.81 63.11
C THR A 629 -12.59 49.29 61.86
N LYS A 630 -11.83 48.98 60.79
CA LYS A 630 -12.38 48.39 59.54
C LYS A 630 -12.94 46.98 59.72
N MET A 631 -12.37 46.18 60.64
CA MET A 631 -12.88 44.84 60.93
C MET A 631 -14.23 44.90 61.68
N SER A 632 -14.42 45.92 62.53
CA SER A 632 -15.67 46.17 63.25
C SER A 632 -16.81 46.61 62.31
N ASP A 633 -16.54 47.53 61.38
CA ASP A 633 -17.54 48.02 60.42
C ASP A 633 -18.00 46.92 59.44
N VAL A 634 -17.10 46.01 59.05
CA VAL A 634 -17.41 44.87 58.17
C VAL A 634 -18.20 43.79 58.91
N SER A 635 -17.95 43.58 60.21
CA SER A 635 -18.73 42.66 61.04
C SER A 635 -20.17 43.17 61.24
N ILE A 636 -20.33 44.48 61.42
CA ILE A 636 -21.64 45.14 61.54
C ILE A 636 -22.41 45.03 60.21
N LEU A 637 -21.77 45.25 59.07
CA LEU A 637 -22.41 45.11 57.76
C LEU A 637 -22.83 43.66 57.46
N ARG A 638 -22.01 42.68 57.88
CA ARG A 638 -22.31 41.25 57.73
C ARG A 638 -23.45 40.80 58.64
N GLN A 639 -23.49 41.29 59.88
CA GLN A 639 -24.63 41.07 60.79
C GLN A 639 -25.91 41.71 60.26
N PHE A 640 -25.83 42.91 59.68
CA PHE A 640 -26.99 43.60 59.09
C PHE A 640 -27.55 42.84 57.87
N MET A 641 -26.67 42.35 56.98
CA MET A 641 -27.06 41.52 55.84
C MET A 641 -27.64 40.16 56.25
N ASN A 642 -27.09 39.50 57.26
CA ASN A 642 -27.66 38.25 57.78
C ASN A 642 -29.01 38.45 58.47
N LYS A 643 -29.25 39.60 59.11
CA LYS A 643 -30.56 39.98 59.67
C LYS A 643 -31.61 40.25 58.59
N LEU A 644 -31.21 40.79 57.44
CA LEU A 644 -32.08 40.97 56.27
C LEU A 644 -32.45 39.65 55.59
N VAL A 645 -31.56 38.66 55.60
CA VAL A 645 -31.79 37.33 55.02
C VAL A 645 -32.62 36.43 55.96
N GLY A 646 -32.46 36.56 57.28
CA GLY A 646 -33.20 35.76 58.26
C GLY A 646 -34.69 36.12 58.44
N ASN A 647 -35.12 37.29 57.97
CA ASN A 647 -36.52 37.76 58.12
C ASN A 647 -37.43 37.45 56.90
N VAL A 648 -36.98 36.61 55.95
CA VAL A 648 -37.77 36.21 54.76
C VAL A 648 -37.83 34.67 54.61
N LEU A 649 -37.84 33.95 55.73
CA LEU A 649 -38.25 32.53 55.76
C LEU A 649 -39.68 32.40 56.28
#